data_AF-A0A933VFV3-F1
#
_entry.id   AF-A0A933VFV3-F1
#
_cell.length_a   1.000
_cell.length_b   1.000
_cell.length_c   1.000
_cell.angle_alpha   90.00
_cell.angle_beta   90.00
_cell.angle_gamma   90.00
#
_symmetry.space_group_name_H-M   'P 1'
#
loop_
_entity.id
_entity.type
_entity.pdbx_description
1 polymer ?
#
loop_
_entity_poly.entity_id
_entity_poly.type
_entity_poly.pdbx_seq_one_letter_code
_entity_poly.pdbx_strand_id
1 'polypeptide(L)'
;MKLSPFRCPAETVGKAGDGANPAPTLFMEELEPRLLLSADASFLLGAALWTTPEAPAFPDMTGPDMTGGSPSLPEASPELLFVDTTTPDYAQLIDDVLKQNSERPFQVILLDPARDGVEQIGETLAARHAVPAIHIIGHGTEGRFLLGNGELSAARIARDGAELTRWGSALSADADILLYGCNVAAGDAGRALVEGLAYATGADVAASTDATGQATLGGDWDLEYRAGRIDTPVAFGTELRQDWMGVLMHGSDPPYVVNNTGSTATEGGTDTLTSSELRYDDSGMMSWQIDYSVTAGPTNGRLELSTNPGVAITAFTQTDIDNNRLRYVHDGSSTNSDGFTFDVADSGGNTTANQSFSITITQVNDAPVVNNQSFSANENSVNGTVVGTVAATDQDGDALSYSITAGNTNNAFAINAATGQITVNNANALDFETTPSFSLTVQVSDGTLTDTAAVTINLSNVNDAPVVNNQNFGVDENSANGTVVGSVAATDADGNTLSYSITAGNTNNAFTINAATGQITVNNASALDFETTPSFGLTVQVQDNGTGMLTDTATVTINLNDLNDAPVVNNQSFGVDENSANGTVVGNVVATDADGDTLAYSITAGNTNNAFTINAATGQITVNDTSALNFETSPTFTLTVQVQDNGTGTLTDTATVTINLNDVNESPTVNDQNFTLQQGSANGTVVGTVIASDVDGDTPSYSITAGDLLGAFSIDPASGQITVANNLVLILAPLTYNLTVEVDDGTLIDTATITITISALPNSVPAVNDQGFGIDENSANGTVVGSAAATDADGDTLTYSITAGNTGNAFA
;
A
#
# COMPACT_ATOMS: atom_id res chain seq x y z
N MET A 1 39.59 -14.45 20.39
CA MET A 1 40.48 -13.77 21.36
C MET A 1 39.98 -12.33 21.50
N LYS A 2 39.42 -11.99 22.67
CA LYS A 2 39.11 -10.64 23.21
C LYS A 2 38.09 -9.77 22.48
N LEU A 3 37.15 -9.05 23.11
CA LEU A 3 36.59 -8.96 24.47
C LEU A 3 35.50 -7.86 24.37
N SER A 4 34.34 -8.06 24.99
CA SER A 4 33.35 -7.01 25.29
C SER A 4 33.94 -5.95 26.25
N PRO A 5 33.29 -4.79 26.50
CA PRO A 5 32.25 -4.79 27.55
C PRO A 5 31.08 -3.77 27.42
N PHE A 6 29.94 -4.19 27.98
CA PHE A 6 28.92 -3.46 28.75
C PHE A 6 28.89 -1.92 28.77
N ARG A 7 27.67 -1.36 28.61
CA ARG A 7 27.09 -0.35 29.53
C ARG A 7 25.57 -0.20 29.36
N CYS A 8 24.85 -0.26 30.48
CA CYS A 8 23.50 0.28 30.70
C CYS A 8 23.62 1.80 30.96
N PRO A 9 22.56 2.62 30.74
CA PRO A 9 22.02 3.32 31.91
C PRO A 9 20.51 3.71 31.87
N ALA A 10 20.01 3.88 33.09
CA ALA A 10 19.16 4.97 33.61
C ALA A 10 17.62 4.93 33.53
N GLU A 11 17.06 4.99 34.75
CA GLU A 11 15.74 5.45 35.16
C GLU A 11 15.39 6.87 34.66
N THR A 12 14.10 7.10 34.41
CA THR A 12 13.48 8.42 34.60
C THR A 12 12.08 8.27 35.19
N VAL A 13 11.85 9.04 36.26
CA VAL A 13 10.58 9.26 36.96
C VAL A 13 9.82 10.40 36.27
N GLY A 14 8.50 10.25 36.06
CA GLY A 14 7.62 11.33 35.59
C GLY A 14 6.14 10.99 35.79
N LYS A 15 5.39 11.93 36.38
CA LYS A 15 4.08 11.80 37.05
C LYS A 15 2.83 11.81 36.13
N ALA A 16 1.80 11.12 36.64
CA ALA A 16 0.37 11.46 36.76
C ALA A 16 -0.44 11.99 35.56
N GLY A 17 -1.50 11.24 35.25
CA GLY A 17 -2.70 11.68 34.56
C GLY A 17 -3.84 10.68 34.79
N ASP A 18 -4.71 10.98 35.77
CA ASP A 18 -5.97 10.25 36.03
C ASP A 18 -7.01 10.57 34.94
N GLY A 19 -7.78 9.56 34.54
CA GLY A 19 -8.89 9.74 33.61
C GLY A 19 -9.68 8.47 33.27
N ALA A 20 -10.47 7.99 34.25
CA ALA A 20 -11.76 7.27 34.10
C ALA A 20 -11.85 5.89 33.38
N ASN A 21 -11.99 4.85 34.22
CA ASN A 21 -12.90 3.66 34.21
C ASN A 21 -13.77 3.36 32.95
N PRO A 22 -14.06 2.09 32.56
CA PRO A 22 -14.55 1.04 33.48
C PRO A 22 -13.92 -0.37 33.35
N ALA A 23 -13.86 -1.09 34.47
CA ALA A 23 -13.74 -2.56 34.54
C ALA A 23 -15.14 -3.21 34.74
N PRO A 24 -15.27 -4.55 34.78
CA PRO A 24 -14.93 -5.55 33.77
C PRO A 24 -16.12 -6.50 33.48
N THR A 25 -16.12 -7.23 32.36
CA THR A 25 -16.86 -8.50 32.24
C THR A 25 -16.03 -9.48 31.41
N LEU A 26 -15.33 -10.39 32.11
CA LEU A 26 -14.66 -11.55 31.52
C LEU A 26 -15.31 -12.78 32.14
N PHE A 27 -15.97 -13.58 31.29
CA PHE A 27 -16.30 -14.96 31.58
C PHE A 27 -15.02 -15.77 31.47
N MET A 28 -14.67 -16.49 32.53
CA MET A 28 -13.61 -17.49 32.53
C MET A 28 -14.32 -18.85 32.63
N GLU A 29 -14.29 -19.62 31.55
CA GLU A 29 -14.62 -21.05 31.60
C GLU A 29 -13.48 -21.76 32.34
N GLU A 30 -13.85 -22.53 33.37
CA GLU A 30 -12.96 -23.52 33.98
C GLU A 30 -12.88 -24.75 33.06
N LEU A 31 -11.66 -25.13 32.69
CA LEU A 31 -11.36 -26.48 32.23
C LEU A 31 -10.36 -27.12 33.19
N GLU A 32 -10.70 -28.36 33.55
CA GLU A 32 -10.14 -29.19 34.61
C GLU A 32 -8.67 -29.58 34.42
N PRO A 33 -7.95 -29.90 35.51
CA PRO A 33 -6.75 -30.71 35.45
C PRO A 33 -7.03 -32.15 35.92
N ARG A 34 -6.70 -33.14 35.08
CA ARG A 34 -6.51 -34.53 35.53
C ARG A 34 -5.31 -35.18 34.83
N LEU A 35 -4.28 -35.49 35.61
CA LEU A 35 -3.58 -36.78 35.55
C LEU A 35 -2.96 -37.13 36.93
N LEU A 36 -3.55 -38.16 37.55
CA LEU A 36 -3.03 -39.35 38.28
C LEU A 36 -1.50 -39.41 38.57
N LEU A 37 -0.94 -39.99 39.66
CA LEU A 37 -1.30 -41.11 40.55
C LEU A 37 -0.33 -41.15 41.76
N SER A 38 -0.73 -41.68 42.93
CA SER A 38 -0.11 -42.87 43.54
C SER A 38 -0.92 -43.40 44.74
N ALA A 39 -0.74 -44.69 44.99
CA ALA A 39 -1.50 -45.58 45.87
C ALA A 39 -1.38 -45.29 47.38
N ASP A 40 -2.46 -45.64 48.11
CA ASP A 40 -2.41 -46.56 49.26
C ASP A 40 -3.86 -46.87 49.70
N ALA A 41 -4.22 -48.15 49.78
CA ALA A 41 -5.48 -48.61 50.34
C ALA A 41 -5.23 -49.71 51.36
N SER A 42 -5.04 -49.28 52.60
CA SER A 42 -5.21 -50.08 53.80
C SER A 42 -6.67 -50.04 54.23
N PHE A 43 -7.22 -51.22 54.48
CA PHE A 43 -8.46 -51.48 55.20
C PHE A 43 -8.52 -50.72 56.53
N LEU A 44 -9.71 -50.24 56.94
CA LEU A 44 -10.37 -50.62 58.20
C LEU A 44 -11.74 -49.91 58.38
N LEU A 45 -12.77 -50.75 58.45
CA LEU A 45 -13.99 -50.67 59.29
C LEU A 45 -14.85 -49.39 59.29
N GLY A 46 -15.96 -49.48 58.54
CA GLY A 46 -17.19 -48.74 58.81
C GLY A 46 -18.06 -49.46 59.84
N ALA A 47 -18.47 -48.73 60.87
CA ALA A 47 -19.46 -49.12 61.85
C ALA A 47 -20.80 -48.43 61.55
N ALA A 48 -21.89 -49.21 61.43
CA ALA A 48 -23.28 -48.83 61.71
C ALA A 48 -24.15 -50.09 61.56
N LEU A 49 -24.40 -50.87 62.62
CA LEU A 49 -25.57 -50.77 63.51
C LEU A 49 -26.90 -50.69 62.76
N TRP A 50 -27.58 -51.81 62.48
CA TRP A 50 -29.06 -51.95 62.59
C TRP A 50 -29.46 -53.44 62.81
N THR A 51 -29.90 -53.72 64.03
CA THR A 51 -31.06 -54.57 64.44
C THR A 51 -31.18 -56.06 64.08
N THR A 52 -31.21 -56.90 65.13
CA THR A 52 -31.75 -58.29 65.25
C THR A 52 -33.29 -58.35 65.12
N PRO A 53 -33.90 -59.46 64.68
CA PRO A 53 -34.25 -60.63 65.54
C PRO A 53 -34.00 -61.98 64.78
N GLU A 54 -34.10 -63.22 65.26
CA GLU A 54 -34.74 -63.89 66.39
C GLU A 54 -34.14 -65.33 66.40
N ALA A 55 -33.98 -65.95 67.58
CA ALA A 55 -33.57 -67.35 67.73
C ALA A 55 -34.80 -68.25 67.99
N PRO A 56 -34.87 -69.49 67.47
CA PRO A 56 -35.79 -70.48 67.98
C PRO A 56 -35.17 -71.28 69.14
N ALA A 57 -36.02 -71.55 70.12
CA ALA A 57 -35.75 -72.17 71.41
C ALA A 57 -35.45 -73.68 71.34
N PHE A 58 -34.64 -74.16 72.28
CA PHE A 58 -34.61 -75.55 72.73
C PHE A 58 -35.42 -75.68 74.04
N PRO A 59 -36.18 -76.77 74.26
CA PRO A 59 -36.91 -76.98 75.50
C PRO A 59 -36.00 -77.55 76.61
N ASP A 60 -36.11 -76.94 77.78
CA ASP A 60 -35.73 -77.44 79.11
C ASP A 60 -36.64 -78.60 79.54
N MET A 61 -36.09 -79.63 80.21
CA MET A 61 -36.71 -80.24 81.40
C MET A 61 -35.69 -81.07 82.20
N THR A 62 -35.32 -80.54 83.38
CA THR A 62 -35.30 -81.14 84.74
C THR A 62 -34.88 -82.62 84.98
N GLY A 63 -34.02 -82.82 86.01
CA GLY A 63 -33.42 -84.11 86.44
C GLY A 63 -34.38 -85.18 87.04
N PRO A 64 -33.88 -86.28 87.67
CA PRO A 64 -33.15 -86.19 88.93
C PRO A 64 -32.02 -87.23 89.17
N ASP A 65 -31.44 -87.06 90.35
CA ASP A 65 -30.37 -87.69 91.13
C ASP A 65 -30.30 -89.25 91.25
N MET A 66 -29.08 -89.67 91.62
CA MET A 66 -28.67 -90.88 92.37
C MET A 66 -28.10 -92.13 91.66
N THR A 67 -26.77 -92.21 91.75
CA THR A 67 -25.95 -93.34 92.25
C THR A 67 -25.99 -94.72 91.57
N GLY A 68 -24.81 -95.15 91.09
CA GLY A 68 -24.34 -96.53 91.27
C GLY A 68 -24.11 -97.35 90.00
N GLY A 69 -22.83 -97.58 89.67
CA GLY A 69 -22.38 -98.77 88.93
C GLY A 69 -21.65 -98.49 87.61
N SER A 70 -20.32 -98.47 87.63
CA SER A 70 -19.50 -98.73 86.44
C SER A 70 -19.77 -100.13 85.89
N PRO A 71 -19.71 -100.31 84.57
CA PRO A 71 -18.67 -101.19 84.04
C PRO A 71 -17.99 -100.69 82.75
N SER A 72 -16.67 -100.94 82.69
CA SER A 72 -15.77 -101.15 81.54
C SER A 72 -15.58 -100.07 80.44
N LEU A 73 -14.31 -99.65 80.28
CA LEU A 73 -13.74 -98.78 79.24
C LEU A 73 -13.92 -99.34 77.81
N PRO A 74 -14.17 -98.52 76.77
CA PRO A 74 -14.04 -98.92 75.36
C PRO A 74 -12.61 -98.74 74.81
N GLU A 75 -12.32 -99.47 73.74
CA GLU A 75 -11.05 -99.57 72.97
C GLU A 75 -10.39 -98.22 72.62
N ALA A 76 -9.06 -98.21 72.50
CA ALA A 76 -8.27 -97.03 72.13
C ALA A 76 -8.64 -96.53 70.71
N SER A 77 -8.89 -95.22 70.58
CA SER A 77 -9.15 -94.55 69.30
C SER A 77 -7.96 -94.68 68.32
N PRO A 78 -8.17 -94.80 67.00
CA PRO A 78 -7.08 -94.89 66.02
C PRO A 78 -6.31 -93.56 65.84
N GLU A 79 -5.05 -93.66 65.44
CA GLU A 79 -4.23 -92.52 64.97
C GLU A 79 -4.75 -92.03 63.60
N LEU A 80 -4.62 -90.73 63.29
CA LEU A 80 -5.08 -90.16 62.01
C LEU A 80 -3.90 -89.83 61.11
N LEU A 81 -3.98 -90.20 59.84
CA LEU A 81 -3.01 -89.82 58.80
C LEU A 81 -3.69 -88.96 57.74
N PHE A 82 -3.33 -87.69 57.67
CA PHE A 82 -3.71 -86.78 56.60
C PHE A 82 -2.64 -86.79 55.51
N VAL A 83 -3.07 -86.96 54.25
CA VAL A 83 -2.16 -87.03 53.11
C VAL A 83 -2.56 -86.01 52.06
N ASP A 84 -1.68 -85.05 51.80
CA ASP A 84 -1.79 -84.15 50.65
C ASP A 84 -1.50 -84.93 49.36
N THR A 85 -2.47 -84.95 48.45
CA THR A 85 -2.37 -85.69 47.18
C THR A 85 -1.46 -85.04 46.14
N THR A 86 -0.97 -83.81 46.39
CA THR A 86 0.13 -83.20 45.61
C THR A 86 1.49 -83.85 45.92
N THR A 87 1.60 -84.58 47.03
CA THR A 87 2.82 -85.30 47.39
C THR A 87 3.15 -86.39 46.36
N PRO A 88 4.35 -86.39 45.75
CA PRO A 88 4.77 -87.44 44.83
C PRO A 88 4.66 -88.83 45.46
N ASP A 89 4.17 -89.82 44.70
CA ASP A 89 4.07 -91.22 45.12
C ASP A 89 3.33 -91.47 46.46
N TYR A 90 2.43 -90.56 46.87
CA TYR A 90 1.67 -90.64 48.13
C TYR A 90 0.94 -91.98 48.33
N ALA A 91 0.60 -92.68 47.25
CA ALA A 91 -0.02 -94.01 47.29
C ALA A 91 0.87 -95.06 47.99
N GLN A 92 2.21 -94.97 47.85
CA GLN A 92 3.13 -95.89 48.54
C GLN A 92 3.17 -95.62 50.05
N LEU A 93 3.11 -94.35 50.46
CA LEU A 93 3.03 -93.94 51.88
C LEU A 93 1.77 -94.50 52.55
N ILE A 94 0.65 -94.49 51.84
CA ILE A 94 -0.63 -95.04 52.33
C ILE A 94 -0.58 -96.56 52.43
N ASP A 95 -0.03 -97.24 51.41
CA ASP A 95 0.09 -98.70 51.41
C ASP A 95 0.93 -99.21 52.59
N ASP A 96 2.03 -98.53 52.91
CA ASP A 96 2.88 -98.86 54.06
C ASP A 96 2.17 -98.70 55.41
N VAL A 97 1.39 -97.63 55.58
CA VAL A 97 0.63 -97.39 56.81
C VAL A 97 -0.51 -98.41 56.96
N LEU A 98 -1.19 -98.77 55.86
CA LEU A 98 -2.25 -99.78 55.88
C LEU A 98 -1.72 -101.18 56.19
N LYS A 99 -0.48 -101.53 55.82
CA LYS A 99 0.17 -102.79 56.22
C LYS A 99 0.40 -102.89 57.73
N GLN A 100 0.65 -101.76 58.39
CA GLN A 100 0.89 -101.69 59.84
C GLN A 100 -0.40 -101.64 60.68
N ASN A 101 -1.55 -101.48 60.02
CA ASN A 101 -2.84 -101.21 60.65
C ASN A 101 -3.32 -102.29 61.65
N SER A 102 -2.83 -103.52 61.52
CA SER A 102 -3.16 -104.62 62.45
C SER A 102 -2.47 -104.51 63.82
N GLU A 103 -1.38 -103.75 63.92
CA GLU A 103 -0.62 -103.54 65.16
C GLU A 103 -0.75 -102.11 65.71
N ARG A 104 -0.89 -101.11 64.83
CA ARG A 104 -1.17 -99.70 65.16
C ARG A 104 -2.33 -99.22 64.28
N PRO A 105 -3.55 -99.05 64.80
CA PRO A 105 -4.68 -98.71 63.96
C PRO A 105 -4.60 -97.25 63.49
N PHE A 106 -4.56 -97.05 62.16
CA PHE A 106 -4.59 -95.78 61.46
C PHE A 106 -5.90 -95.59 60.70
N GLN A 107 -6.36 -94.33 60.63
CA GLN A 107 -7.35 -93.91 59.65
C GLN A 107 -6.74 -92.87 58.70
N VAL A 108 -6.78 -93.16 57.40
CA VAL A 108 -6.19 -92.32 56.34
C VAL A 108 -7.24 -91.36 55.78
N ILE A 109 -6.87 -90.09 55.64
CA ILE A 109 -7.68 -89.01 55.06
C ILE A 109 -6.89 -88.34 53.94
N LEU A 110 -7.45 -88.32 52.73
CA LEU A 110 -6.87 -87.63 51.58
C LEU A 110 -7.36 -86.19 51.53
N LEU A 111 -6.43 -85.24 51.35
CA LEU A 111 -6.75 -83.83 51.18
C LEU A 111 -6.93 -83.49 49.69
N ASP A 112 -7.98 -82.73 49.37
CA ASP A 112 -8.24 -82.19 48.04
C ASP A 112 -7.26 -81.04 47.76
N PRO A 113 -6.47 -81.10 46.67
CA PRO A 113 -5.42 -80.12 46.38
C PRO A 113 -5.98 -78.74 46.02
N ALA A 114 -7.25 -78.63 45.63
CA ALA A 114 -7.87 -77.35 45.26
C ALA A 114 -8.44 -76.57 46.47
N ARG A 115 -8.52 -77.20 47.65
CA ARG A 115 -9.09 -76.61 48.87
C ARG A 115 -8.00 -76.33 49.90
N ASP A 116 -8.27 -75.46 50.88
CA ASP A 116 -7.36 -75.24 52.01
C ASP A 116 -7.28 -76.52 52.86
N GLY A 117 -6.09 -77.12 52.95
CA GLY A 117 -5.88 -78.37 53.68
C GLY A 117 -5.98 -78.22 55.20
N VAL A 118 -5.72 -77.03 55.76
CA VAL A 118 -5.88 -76.75 57.20
C VAL A 118 -7.37 -76.81 57.57
N GLU A 119 -8.22 -76.22 56.73
CA GLU A 119 -9.68 -76.26 56.92
C GLU A 119 -10.22 -77.69 56.83
N GLN A 120 -9.76 -78.46 55.85
CA GLN A 120 -10.15 -79.87 55.68
C GLN A 120 -9.78 -80.75 56.89
N ILE A 121 -8.62 -80.51 57.50
CA ILE A 121 -8.22 -81.20 58.74
C ILE A 121 -9.15 -80.79 59.89
N GLY A 122 -9.44 -79.49 60.03
CA GLY A 122 -10.37 -79.00 61.04
C GLY A 122 -11.78 -79.59 60.92
N GLU A 123 -12.32 -79.66 59.71
CA GLU A 123 -13.61 -80.32 59.41
C GLU A 123 -13.60 -81.80 59.82
N THR A 124 -12.50 -82.51 59.56
CA THR A 124 -12.35 -83.93 59.90
C THR A 124 -12.27 -84.16 61.41
N LEU A 125 -11.61 -83.27 62.14
CA LEU A 125 -11.44 -83.35 63.59
C LEU A 125 -12.69 -82.94 64.37
N ALA A 126 -13.53 -82.06 63.82
CA ALA A 126 -14.73 -81.55 64.49
C ALA A 126 -15.73 -82.65 64.91
N ALA A 127 -15.70 -83.83 64.27
CA ALA A 127 -16.56 -84.97 64.58
C ALA A 127 -15.89 -86.04 65.47
N ARG A 128 -14.73 -85.74 66.08
CA ARG A 128 -13.89 -86.72 66.81
C ARG A 128 -13.56 -86.25 68.22
N HIS A 129 -13.27 -87.21 69.10
CA HIS A 129 -12.81 -86.96 70.46
C HIS A 129 -11.76 -87.99 70.88
N ALA A 130 -10.81 -87.58 71.73
CA ALA A 130 -9.73 -88.43 72.25
C ALA A 130 -8.87 -89.08 71.15
N VAL A 131 -8.50 -88.31 70.13
CA VAL A 131 -7.54 -88.74 69.09
C VAL A 131 -6.13 -88.77 69.69
N PRO A 132 -5.41 -89.91 69.68
CA PRO A 132 -4.12 -90.05 70.34
C PRO A 132 -2.95 -89.48 69.54
N ALA A 133 -3.03 -89.47 68.21
CA ALA A 133 -2.02 -88.83 67.38
C ALA A 133 -2.56 -88.42 66.01
N ILE A 134 -1.95 -87.38 65.44
CA ILE A 134 -2.18 -86.93 64.07
C ILE A 134 -0.85 -86.92 63.32
N HIS A 135 -0.84 -87.53 62.15
CA HIS A 135 0.25 -87.53 61.19
C HIS A 135 -0.20 -86.74 59.97
N ILE A 136 0.60 -85.79 59.50
CA ILE A 136 0.24 -84.95 58.36
C ILE A 136 1.37 -84.98 57.33
N ILE A 137 1.10 -85.50 56.14
CA ILE A 137 2.02 -85.49 55.00
C ILE A 137 1.66 -84.32 54.09
N GLY A 138 2.64 -83.48 53.81
CA GLY A 138 2.50 -82.36 52.90
C GLY A 138 3.86 -81.86 52.42
N HIS A 139 3.84 -80.72 51.74
CA HIS A 139 5.06 -80.08 51.30
C HIS A 139 5.53 -79.06 52.34
N GLY A 140 6.83 -79.00 52.57
CA GLY A 140 7.42 -78.12 53.57
C GLY A 140 8.54 -77.29 52.99
N THR A 141 8.69 -76.08 53.51
CA THR A 141 9.95 -75.33 53.51
C THR A 141 10.14 -74.73 54.90
N GLU A 142 11.29 -74.14 55.20
CA GLU A 142 11.52 -73.40 56.45
C GLU A 142 10.32 -72.48 56.81
N GLY A 143 9.65 -72.76 57.93
CA GLY A 143 8.55 -71.93 58.45
C GLY A 143 7.20 -72.05 57.74
N ARG A 144 7.08 -72.87 56.69
CA ARG A 144 5.86 -73.03 55.90
C ARG A 144 5.57 -74.50 55.62
N PHE A 145 4.33 -74.91 55.89
CA PHE A 145 3.85 -76.24 55.57
C PHE A 145 2.60 -76.14 54.69
N LEU A 146 2.74 -76.51 53.43
CA LEU A 146 1.72 -76.44 52.39
C LEU A 146 0.82 -77.68 52.46
N LEU A 147 -0.49 -77.43 52.45
CA LEU A 147 -1.54 -78.44 52.49
C LEU A 147 -2.68 -78.04 51.55
N GLY A 148 -2.80 -78.74 50.43
CA GLY A 148 -3.66 -78.36 49.31
C GLY A 148 -3.29 -76.99 48.76
N ASN A 149 -4.28 -76.09 48.64
CA ASN A 149 -4.03 -74.68 48.28
C ASN A 149 -3.89 -73.77 49.52
N GLY A 150 -3.75 -74.36 50.70
CA GLY A 150 -3.58 -73.68 51.98
C GLY A 150 -2.16 -73.82 52.55
N GLU A 151 -1.88 -73.03 53.57
CA GLU A 151 -0.59 -73.02 54.25
C GLU A 151 -0.78 -72.97 55.77
N LEU A 152 -0.01 -73.79 56.47
CA LEU A 152 0.24 -73.71 57.90
C LEU A 152 1.61 -73.04 58.13
N SER A 153 1.59 -71.88 58.78
CA SER A 153 2.79 -71.13 59.20
C SER A 153 2.52 -70.38 60.50
N ALA A 154 3.56 -69.88 61.16
CA ALA A 154 3.40 -69.11 62.40
C ALA A 154 2.45 -67.90 62.22
N ALA A 155 2.46 -67.27 61.03
CA ALA A 155 1.55 -66.18 60.69
C ALA A 155 0.09 -66.65 60.57
N ARG A 156 -0.15 -67.81 59.93
CA ARG A 156 -1.49 -68.44 59.89
C ARG A 156 -1.98 -68.76 61.28
N ILE A 157 -1.14 -69.34 62.13
CA ILE A 157 -1.50 -69.71 63.52
C ILE A 157 -1.90 -68.46 64.31
N ALA A 158 -1.18 -67.35 64.15
CA ALA A 158 -1.50 -66.09 64.81
C ALA A 158 -2.83 -65.49 64.30
N ARG A 159 -3.14 -65.64 63.01
CA ARG A 159 -4.36 -65.10 62.38
C ARG A 159 -5.60 -65.94 62.68
N ASP A 160 -5.49 -67.26 62.52
CA ASP A 160 -6.60 -68.21 62.49
C ASP A 160 -6.54 -69.21 63.67
N GLY A 161 -5.89 -68.82 64.78
CA GLY A 161 -5.67 -69.67 65.95
C GLY A 161 -6.94 -70.29 66.54
N ALA A 162 -8.12 -69.69 66.34
CA ALA A 162 -9.40 -70.25 66.76
C ALA A 162 -9.76 -71.56 66.02
N GLU A 163 -9.34 -71.71 64.76
CA GLU A 163 -9.52 -72.93 63.96
C GLU A 163 -8.61 -74.06 64.48
N LEU A 164 -7.35 -73.74 64.79
CA LEU A 164 -6.37 -74.69 65.31
C LEU A 164 -6.63 -75.06 66.78
N THR A 165 -7.17 -74.16 67.60
CA THR A 165 -7.67 -74.52 68.94
C THR A 165 -8.82 -75.51 68.89
N ARG A 166 -9.63 -75.53 67.82
CA ARG A 166 -10.64 -76.58 67.63
C ARG A 166 -10.02 -77.94 67.33
N TRP A 167 -8.88 -78.00 66.64
CA TRP A 167 -8.15 -79.27 66.48
C TRP A 167 -7.82 -79.84 67.86
N GLY A 168 -7.31 -79.00 68.76
CA GLY A 168 -6.98 -79.36 70.14
C GLY A 168 -8.14 -79.98 70.93
N SER A 169 -9.39 -79.54 70.70
CA SER A 169 -10.57 -80.09 71.38
C SER A 169 -10.93 -81.53 70.97
N ALA A 170 -10.39 -82.02 69.85
CA ALA A 170 -10.56 -83.39 69.40
C ALA A 170 -9.46 -84.34 69.91
N LEU A 171 -8.33 -83.79 70.37
CA LEU A 171 -7.15 -84.53 70.78
C LEU A 171 -7.25 -85.05 72.23
N SER A 172 -6.57 -86.16 72.53
CA SER A 172 -6.33 -86.57 73.92
C SER A 172 -5.30 -85.67 74.62
N ALA A 173 -5.26 -85.70 75.96
CA ALA A 173 -4.36 -84.85 76.74
C ALA A 173 -2.86 -85.09 76.45
N ASP A 174 -2.49 -86.31 76.05
CA ASP A 174 -1.13 -86.70 75.69
C ASP A 174 -0.99 -86.93 74.17
N ALA A 175 -1.77 -86.21 73.35
CA ALA A 175 -1.74 -86.41 71.91
C ALA A 175 -0.52 -85.78 71.24
N ASP A 176 -0.02 -86.44 70.19
CA ASP A 176 1.07 -85.93 69.37
C ASP A 176 0.60 -85.51 67.97
N ILE A 177 1.24 -84.47 67.40
CA ILE A 177 1.10 -84.08 65.99
C ILE A 177 2.47 -84.18 65.31
N LEU A 178 2.56 -84.99 64.27
CA LEU A 178 3.77 -85.21 63.49
C LEU A 178 3.59 -84.66 62.07
N LEU A 179 4.38 -83.65 61.72
CA LEU A 179 4.38 -83.02 60.40
C LEU A 179 5.51 -83.58 59.54
N TYR A 180 5.15 -84.24 58.43
CA TYR A 180 6.05 -84.79 57.44
C TYR A 180 6.09 -83.88 56.22
N GLY A 181 7.12 -83.04 56.15
CA GLY A 181 7.44 -82.23 54.98
C GLY A 181 8.88 -81.73 55.07
N CYS A 182 9.39 -81.26 53.95
CA CYS A 182 10.79 -80.85 53.85
C CYS A 182 11.09 -79.66 54.78
N ASN A 183 12.05 -79.84 55.68
CA ASN A 183 12.71 -78.85 56.53
C ASN A 183 11.78 -77.83 57.21
N VAL A 184 10.58 -78.25 57.56
CA VAL A 184 9.50 -77.39 58.09
C VAL A 184 9.93 -76.66 59.36
N ALA A 185 10.68 -77.34 60.23
CA ALA A 185 11.20 -76.79 61.47
C ALA A 185 12.59 -76.16 61.35
N ALA A 186 13.13 -76.03 60.14
CA ALA A 186 14.40 -75.34 59.94
C ALA A 186 14.29 -73.87 60.34
N GLY A 187 15.40 -73.33 60.84
CA GLY A 187 15.54 -71.93 61.25
C GLY A 187 14.50 -71.41 62.24
N ASP A 188 14.47 -70.09 62.43
CA ASP A 188 13.65 -69.47 63.48
C ASP A 188 12.16 -69.50 63.13
N ALA A 189 11.82 -69.35 61.84
CA ALA A 189 10.45 -69.38 61.36
C ALA A 189 9.82 -70.78 61.50
N GLY A 190 10.59 -71.83 61.20
CA GLY A 190 10.14 -73.22 61.36
C GLY A 190 9.90 -73.62 62.81
N ARG A 191 10.81 -73.23 63.70
CA ARG A 191 10.64 -73.46 65.14
C ARG A 191 9.41 -72.73 65.70
N ALA A 192 9.20 -71.48 65.27
CA ALA A 192 8.02 -70.70 65.66
C ALA A 192 6.70 -71.34 65.17
N LEU A 193 6.71 -71.96 63.98
CA LEU A 193 5.55 -72.72 63.49
C LEU A 193 5.24 -73.94 64.38
N VAL A 194 6.25 -74.75 64.70
CA VAL A 194 6.08 -75.96 65.53
C VAL A 194 5.64 -75.60 66.95
N GLU A 195 6.26 -74.60 67.57
CA GLU A 195 5.89 -74.12 68.90
C GLU A 195 4.50 -73.46 68.92
N GLY A 196 4.19 -72.67 67.89
CA GLY A 196 2.88 -72.05 67.74
C GLY A 196 1.76 -73.08 67.59
N LEU A 197 2.02 -74.18 66.86
CA LEU A 197 1.03 -75.23 66.66
C LEU A 197 0.80 -76.01 67.96
N ALA A 198 1.88 -76.35 68.68
CA ALA A 198 1.80 -77.01 69.99
C ALA A 198 1.01 -76.16 70.99
N TYR A 199 1.27 -74.85 71.02
CA TYR A 199 0.54 -73.92 71.87
C TYR A 199 -0.95 -73.82 71.50
N ALA A 200 -1.25 -73.75 70.20
CA ALA A 200 -2.62 -73.58 69.70
C ALA A 200 -3.50 -74.82 69.92
N THR A 201 -2.94 -76.02 69.75
CA THR A 201 -3.68 -77.30 69.86
C THR A 201 -3.59 -77.92 71.26
N GLY A 202 -2.58 -77.57 72.04
CA GLY A 202 -2.28 -78.20 73.33
C GLY A 202 -1.66 -79.60 73.23
N ALA A 203 -1.30 -80.05 72.02
CA ALA A 203 -0.61 -81.30 71.76
C ALA A 203 0.91 -81.08 71.65
N ASP A 204 1.68 -82.16 71.77
CA ASP A 204 3.11 -82.14 71.50
C ASP A 204 3.34 -82.26 69.99
N VAL A 205 4.22 -81.44 69.40
CA VAL A 205 4.39 -81.35 67.93
C VAL A 205 5.82 -81.64 67.51
N ALA A 206 5.98 -82.46 66.47
CA ALA A 206 7.26 -82.79 65.85
C ALA A 206 7.28 -82.45 64.35
N ALA A 207 8.41 -81.93 63.86
CA ALA A 207 8.65 -81.75 62.43
C ALA A 207 10.16 -81.83 62.10
N SER A 208 10.49 -82.10 60.83
CA SER A 208 11.88 -82.22 60.38
C SER A 208 12.54 -80.84 60.16
N THR A 209 13.84 -80.77 60.44
CA THR A 209 14.71 -79.61 60.24
C THR A 209 15.53 -79.67 58.94
N ASP A 210 15.47 -80.79 58.23
CA ASP A 210 16.08 -81.02 56.93
C ASP A 210 15.12 -81.77 55.99
N ALA A 211 15.60 -82.29 54.86
CA ALA A 211 14.71 -82.91 53.90
C ALA A 211 14.08 -84.20 54.48
N THR A 212 12.76 -84.37 54.38
CA THR A 212 12.14 -85.64 54.76
C THR A 212 12.10 -86.61 53.58
N GLY A 213 12.69 -87.81 53.70
CA GLY A 213 12.68 -88.85 52.66
C GLY A 213 13.97 -89.68 52.58
N GLN A 214 14.46 -89.89 51.35
CA GLN A 214 15.57 -90.80 51.06
C GLN A 214 16.95 -90.26 51.47
N ALA A 215 17.71 -91.05 52.22
CA ALA A 215 19.07 -90.73 52.70
C ALA A 215 20.05 -90.29 51.61
N THR A 216 19.98 -90.86 50.41
CA THR A 216 20.88 -90.51 49.29
C THR A 216 20.56 -89.15 48.66
N LEU A 217 19.36 -88.64 48.87
CA LEU A 217 18.92 -87.31 48.44
C LEU A 217 19.09 -86.26 49.56
N GLY A 218 19.80 -86.63 50.63
CA GLY A 218 20.10 -85.74 51.75
C GLY A 218 18.96 -85.59 52.75
N GLY A 219 17.96 -86.48 52.73
CA GLY A 219 16.86 -86.47 53.68
C GLY A 219 16.78 -87.71 54.55
N ASP A 220 16.06 -87.62 55.67
CA ASP A 220 15.74 -88.76 56.51
C ASP A 220 14.27 -88.73 56.93
N TRP A 221 13.83 -89.67 57.75
CA TRP A 221 12.45 -89.69 58.25
C TRP A 221 12.38 -89.27 59.71
N ASP A 222 13.45 -88.67 60.22
CA ASP A 222 13.51 -88.18 61.57
C ASP A 222 12.79 -86.83 61.64
N LEU A 223 12.23 -86.55 62.82
CA LEU A 223 11.59 -85.28 63.14
C LEU A 223 12.39 -84.70 64.30
N GLU A 224 13.45 -83.96 63.96
CA GLU A 224 14.49 -83.52 64.91
C GLU A 224 13.98 -82.44 65.84
N TYR A 225 13.09 -81.56 65.37
CA TYR A 225 12.54 -80.50 66.19
C TYR A 225 11.22 -80.93 66.83
N ARG A 226 11.13 -80.73 68.14
CA ARG A 226 9.98 -81.14 68.95
C ARG A 226 9.61 -80.03 69.92
N ALA A 227 8.34 -79.64 69.93
CA ALA A 227 7.74 -78.83 70.98
C ALA A 227 6.89 -79.76 71.85
N GLY A 228 7.40 -80.09 73.05
CA GLY A 228 6.78 -81.08 73.93
C GLY A 228 7.47 -82.44 73.94
N ARG A 229 6.83 -83.47 74.51
CA ARG A 229 7.38 -84.83 74.62
C ARG A 229 6.62 -85.79 73.69
N ILE A 230 7.19 -86.00 72.51
CA ILE A 230 6.65 -86.91 71.50
C ILE A 230 6.82 -88.37 71.92
N ASP A 231 5.71 -89.02 72.25
CA ASP A 231 5.64 -90.44 72.61
C ASP A 231 5.21 -91.32 71.41
N THR A 232 4.63 -90.73 70.38
CA THR A 232 4.17 -91.38 69.14
C THR A 232 5.33 -91.60 68.15
N PRO A 233 5.57 -92.84 67.70
CA PRO A 233 6.56 -93.11 66.66
C PRO A 233 6.07 -92.65 65.29
N VAL A 234 7.00 -92.38 64.37
CA VAL A 234 6.65 -91.99 62.99
C VAL A 234 5.68 -92.98 62.34
N ALA A 235 4.85 -92.49 61.41
CA ALA A 235 3.79 -93.30 60.78
C ALA A 235 4.35 -94.47 59.95
N PHE A 236 5.54 -94.28 59.37
CA PHE A 236 6.04 -95.14 58.31
C PHE A 236 6.99 -96.25 58.81
N GLY A 237 6.80 -97.44 58.25
CA GLY A 237 7.52 -98.66 58.56
C GLY A 237 8.97 -98.59 58.13
N THR A 238 9.80 -99.49 58.66
CA THR A 238 11.24 -99.50 58.36
C THR A 238 11.55 -99.88 56.90
N GLU A 239 10.70 -100.67 56.25
CA GLU A 239 10.86 -101.06 54.83
C GLU A 239 10.63 -99.88 53.88
N LEU A 240 9.49 -99.18 53.98
CA LEU A 240 9.22 -98.00 53.16
C LEU A 240 10.29 -96.92 53.36
N ARG A 241 10.71 -96.68 54.61
CA ARG A 241 11.74 -95.66 54.90
C ARG A 241 13.09 -95.93 54.21
N GLN A 242 13.39 -97.17 53.82
CA GLN A 242 14.59 -97.52 53.04
C GLN A 242 14.33 -97.52 51.52
N ASP A 243 13.14 -97.97 51.10
CA ASP A 243 12.81 -98.16 49.69
C ASP A 243 12.25 -96.90 49.00
N TRP A 244 11.83 -95.89 49.77
CA TRP A 244 11.35 -94.62 49.24
C TRP A 244 12.44 -93.93 48.40
N MET A 245 12.10 -93.57 47.15
CA MET A 245 13.07 -93.06 46.14
C MET A 245 13.08 -91.53 45.97
N GLY A 246 12.43 -90.78 46.86
CA GLY A 246 12.29 -89.32 46.75
C GLY A 246 12.54 -88.56 48.05
N VAL A 247 12.42 -87.23 48.00
CA VAL A 247 12.23 -86.35 49.15
C VAL A 247 10.96 -85.54 48.93
N LEU A 248 10.32 -85.05 49.99
CA LEU A 248 9.05 -84.32 49.89
C LEU A 248 9.18 -82.87 49.34
N MET A 249 10.19 -82.57 48.50
CA MET A 249 10.59 -81.23 47.98
C MET A 249 9.96 -80.87 46.60
N HIS A 250 9.79 -79.57 46.32
CA HIS A 250 9.33 -78.97 45.05
C HIS A 250 10.51 -78.62 44.10
N GLY A 251 10.32 -78.71 42.77
CA GLY A 251 11.35 -78.76 41.70
C GLY A 251 12.49 -77.71 41.73
N SER A 252 13.67 -78.11 41.25
CA SER A 252 14.95 -77.38 41.38
C SER A 252 15.51 -76.75 40.10
N ASP A 253 14.82 -76.86 38.96
CA ASP A 253 15.32 -76.40 37.66
C ASP A 253 14.64 -75.08 37.25
N PRO A 254 15.34 -74.15 36.57
CA PRO A 254 14.73 -72.91 36.07
C PRO A 254 13.89 -73.12 34.79
N PRO A 255 12.90 -72.25 34.52
CA PRO A 255 12.12 -72.31 33.27
C PRO A 255 13.00 -72.22 32.01
N TYR A 256 12.74 -73.05 31.00
CA TYR A 256 13.51 -73.06 29.75
C TYR A 256 12.70 -72.51 28.57
N VAL A 257 13.39 -71.90 27.60
CA VAL A 257 12.76 -71.30 26.41
C VAL A 257 12.24 -72.37 25.46
N VAL A 258 10.98 -72.23 25.05
CA VAL A 258 10.36 -73.02 23.98
C VAL A 258 10.32 -72.19 22.70
N ASN A 259 9.75 -70.98 22.78
CA ASN A 259 9.68 -70.03 21.68
C ASN A 259 10.10 -68.64 22.16
N ASN A 260 10.92 -67.96 21.36
CA ASN A 260 11.24 -66.54 21.50
C ASN A 260 11.65 -66.01 20.12
N THR A 261 10.69 -65.95 19.20
CA THR A 261 10.95 -65.65 17.79
C THR A 261 10.78 -64.16 17.45
N GLY A 262 10.37 -63.35 18.43
CA GLY A 262 9.93 -61.98 18.21
C GLY A 262 8.54 -61.91 17.57
N SER A 263 8.05 -60.67 17.39
CA SER A 263 6.77 -60.39 16.72
C SER A 263 6.88 -59.26 15.70
N THR A 264 5.81 -59.02 14.95
CA THR A 264 5.66 -57.88 14.02
C THR A 264 4.41 -57.09 14.35
N ALA A 265 4.55 -55.78 14.56
CA ALA A 265 3.44 -54.86 14.77
C ALA A 265 3.42 -53.79 13.68
N THR A 266 2.25 -53.21 13.42
CA THR A 266 2.14 -52.02 12.56
C THR A 266 2.32 -50.76 13.39
N GLU A 267 2.96 -49.74 12.83
CA GLU A 267 3.10 -48.41 13.45
C GLU A 267 1.74 -47.88 13.94
N GLY A 268 1.71 -47.40 15.18
CA GLY A 268 0.49 -46.96 15.89
C GLY A 268 -0.53 -48.07 16.17
N GLY A 269 -0.22 -49.30 15.76
CA GLY A 269 -1.07 -50.47 15.88
C GLY A 269 -0.93 -51.18 17.22
N THR A 270 -1.70 -52.24 17.37
CA THR A 270 -1.62 -53.15 18.51
C THR A 270 -1.44 -54.57 18.02
N ASP A 271 -0.46 -55.25 18.59
CA ASP A 271 -0.13 -56.65 18.33
C ASP A 271 -0.43 -57.50 19.57
N THR A 272 -0.91 -58.72 19.38
CA THR A 272 -1.23 -59.65 20.47
C THR A 272 -0.18 -60.75 20.47
N LEU A 273 0.61 -60.83 21.54
CA LEU A 273 1.71 -61.79 21.65
C LEU A 273 1.16 -63.16 22.06
N THR A 274 1.50 -64.18 21.26
CA THR A 274 0.99 -65.55 21.38
C THR A 274 2.09 -66.52 21.81
N SER A 275 1.71 -67.73 22.25
CA SER A 275 2.69 -68.77 22.65
C SER A 275 3.51 -69.30 21.47
N SER A 276 3.15 -68.96 20.23
CA SER A 276 3.96 -69.27 19.06
C SER A 276 5.18 -68.33 18.95
N GLU A 277 5.09 -67.14 19.54
CA GLU A 277 6.14 -66.11 19.51
C GLU A 277 6.96 -66.11 20.80
N LEU A 278 6.30 -66.20 21.96
CA LEU A 278 6.93 -66.17 23.28
C LEU A 278 6.37 -67.29 24.18
N ARG A 279 7.20 -68.27 24.53
CA ARG A 279 6.83 -69.37 25.44
C ARG A 279 8.03 -69.92 26.19
N TYR A 280 7.83 -70.13 27.49
CA TYR A 280 8.74 -70.85 28.38
C TYR A 280 7.95 -71.95 29.08
N ASP A 281 8.59 -73.10 29.28
CA ASP A 281 8.04 -74.24 30.00
C ASP A 281 8.98 -74.60 31.17
N ASP A 282 8.45 -75.29 32.17
CA ASP A 282 9.22 -75.87 33.27
C ASP A 282 8.64 -77.25 33.64
N SER A 283 9.52 -78.24 33.79
CA SER A 283 9.11 -79.64 33.92
C SER A 283 8.43 -79.89 35.26
N GLY A 284 7.12 -80.12 35.22
CA GLY A 284 6.31 -80.34 36.44
C GLY A 284 5.60 -79.10 36.96
N MET A 285 5.72 -77.96 36.28
CA MET A 285 4.98 -76.71 36.58
C MET A 285 3.84 -76.49 35.58
N MET A 286 2.79 -75.80 36.03
CA MET A 286 1.70 -75.32 35.18
C MET A 286 1.99 -73.92 34.61
N SER A 287 1.39 -73.54 33.48
CA SER A 287 1.57 -72.22 32.84
C SER A 287 1.23 -71.00 33.75
N TRP A 288 0.46 -71.16 34.82
CA TRP A 288 0.17 -70.04 35.73
C TRP A 288 1.26 -69.85 36.81
N GLN A 289 2.17 -70.82 36.93
CA GLN A 289 3.31 -70.82 37.85
C GLN A 289 4.61 -70.32 37.19
N ILE A 290 4.54 -69.89 35.93
CA ILE A 290 5.67 -69.33 35.17
C ILE A 290 5.41 -67.84 35.00
N ASP A 291 6.15 -67.04 35.76
CA ASP A 291 6.03 -65.58 35.83
C ASP A 291 7.10 -64.91 34.96
N TYR A 292 6.68 -63.92 34.19
CA TYR A 292 7.53 -63.03 33.42
C TYR A 292 7.61 -61.68 34.12
N SER A 293 8.82 -61.22 34.40
CA SER A 293 9.08 -59.89 34.95
C SER A 293 9.83 -59.06 33.93
N VAL A 294 9.20 -57.99 33.43
CA VAL A 294 9.79 -57.08 32.44
C VAL A 294 10.84 -56.20 33.14
N THR A 295 12.11 -56.40 32.77
CA THR A 295 13.26 -55.68 33.33
C THR A 295 13.49 -54.34 32.63
N ALA A 296 13.14 -54.24 31.35
CA ALA A 296 13.03 -52.98 30.62
C ALA A 296 11.93 -53.10 29.57
N GLY A 297 10.93 -52.23 29.66
CA GLY A 297 9.81 -52.20 28.72
C GLY A 297 10.20 -51.65 27.34
N PRO A 298 9.25 -51.71 26.39
CA PRO A 298 9.43 -51.10 25.07
C PRO A 298 9.66 -49.58 25.15
N THR A 299 10.42 -49.03 24.20
CA THR A 299 10.75 -47.59 24.16
C THR A 299 9.75 -46.79 23.33
N ASN A 300 9.17 -47.40 22.30
CA ASN A 300 8.25 -46.77 21.33
C ASN A 300 6.84 -47.37 21.45
N GLY A 301 6.48 -47.79 22.67
CA GLY A 301 5.23 -48.48 22.91
C GLY A 301 5.09 -48.94 24.35
N ARG A 302 4.13 -49.83 24.58
CA ARG A 302 3.90 -50.45 25.90
C ARG A 302 3.41 -51.87 25.77
N LEU A 303 3.66 -52.66 26.81
CA LEU A 303 2.95 -53.92 27.03
C LEU A 303 1.70 -53.66 27.87
N GLU A 304 0.60 -54.30 27.53
CA GLU A 304 -0.65 -54.27 28.29
C GLU A 304 -1.36 -55.63 28.25
N LEU A 305 -2.28 -55.86 29.19
CA LEU A 305 -3.19 -57.01 29.12
C LEU A 305 -4.50 -56.59 28.44
N SER A 306 -5.06 -57.47 27.61
CA SER A 306 -6.36 -57.27 26.96
C SER A 306 -7.52 -57.09 27.96
N THR A 307 -7.34 -57.54 29.19
CA THR A 307 -8.28 -57.38 30.30
C THR A 307 -8.26 -55.99 30.93
N ASN A 308 -7.21 -55.19 30.70
CA ASN A 308 -7.10 -53.81 31.17
C ASN A 308 -6.33 -52.91 30.17
N PRO A 309 -6.92 -52.62 29.00
CA PRO A 309 -6.25 -51.85 27.94
C PRO A 309 -5.87 -50.43 28.39
N GLY A 310 -4.76 -49.90 27.86
CA GLY A 310 -4.24 -48.57 28.17
C GLY A 310 -3.32 -48.50 29.39
N VAL A 311 -3.22 -49.58 30.17
CA VAL A 311 -2.37 -49.65 31.37
C VAL A 311 -1.13 -50.46 31.07
N ALA A 312 0.03 -49.81 31.16
CA ALA A 312 1.32 -50.48 31.00
C ALA A 312 1.54 -51.51 32.12
N ILE A 313 2.00 -52.71 31.74
CA ILE A 313 2.34 -53.77 32.69
C ILE A 313 3.85 -54.02 32.69
N THR A 314 4.36 -54.45 33.84
CA THR A 314 5.77 -54.87 34.01
C THR A 314 5.90 -56.34 34.39
N ALA A 315 4.80 -57.08 34.47
CA ALA A 315 4.78 -58.51 34.73
C ALA A 315 3.55 -59.17 34.12
N PHE A 316 3.66 -60.44 33.76
CA PHE A 316 2.60 -61.30 33.22
C PHE A 316 2.99 -62.78 33.40
N THR A 317 2.07 -63.71 33.14
CA THR A 317 2.29 -65.16 33.29
C THR A 317 2.32 -65.87 31.93
N GLN A 318 2.84 -67.10 31.85
CA GLN A 318 2.69 -67.94 30.65
C GLN A 318 1.19 -68.15 30.31
N THR A 319 0.31 -68.17 31.32
CA THR A 319 -1.15 -68.23 31.13
C THR A 319 -1.74 -66.96 30.52
N ASP A 320 -1.13 -65.79 30.68
CA ASP A 320 -1.56 -64.58 29.97
C ASP A 320 -1.28 -64.68 28.47
N ILE A 321 -0.13 -65.24 28.10
CA ILE A 321 0.24 -65.48 26.70
C ILE A 321 -0.61 -66.61 26.09
N ASP A 322 -0.76 -67.74 26.79
CA ASP A 322 -1.53 -68.91 26.30
C ASP A 322 -3.00 -68.58 26.01
N ASN A 323 -3.55 -67.60 26.73
CA ASN A 323 -4.90 -67.10 26.53
C ASN A 323 -4.99 -65.87 25.61
N ASN A 324 -3.90 -65.52 24.91
CA ASN A 324 -3.80 -64.37 24.00
C ASN A 324 -4.17 -63.03 24.67
N ARG A 325 -3.76 -62.83 25.93
CA ARG A 325 -4.06 -61.62 26.70
C ARG A 325 -2.95 -60.59 26.66
N LEU A 326 -1.70 -61.00 26.47
CA LEU A 326 -0.58 -60.08 26.36
C LEU A 326 -0.61 -59.33 25.02
N ARG A 327 -0.51 -58.00 25.07
CA ARG A 327 -0.52 -57.13 23.88
C ARG A 327 0.63 -56.13 23.93
N TYR A 328 1.20 -55.85 22.78
CA TYR A 328 2.10 -54.73 22.55
C TYR A 328 1.35 -53.63 21.78
N VAL A 329 1.42 -52.40 22.26
CA VAL A 329 0.82 -51.22 21.60
C VAL A 329 1.93 -50.26 21.22
N HIS A 330 2.12 -50.04 19.91
CA HIS A 330 3.08 -49.07 19.38
C HIS A 330 2.56 -47.63 19.58
N ASP A 331 3.43 -46.67 19.84
CA ASP A 331 3.05 -45.28 20.16
C ASP A 331 2.75 -44.40 18.93
N GLY A 332 3.11 -44.88 17.74
CA GLY A 332 2.91 -44.19 16.46
C GLY A 332 4.12 -43.39 15.98
N SER A 333 5.28 -43.58 16.61
CA SER A 333 6.55 -43.04 16.11
C SER A 333 7.09 -43.83 14.91
N SER A 334 7.81 -43.15 14.02
CA SER A 334 8.37 -43.76 12.81
C SER A 334 9.65 -44.57 13.10
N THR A 335 9.52 -45.63 13.90
CA THR A 335 10.62 -46.52 14.29
C THR A 335 10.45 -47.90 13.69
N ASN A 336 11.54 -48.49 13.20
CA ASN A 336 11.50 -49.79 12.51
C ASN A 336 11.53 -51.01 13.45
N SER A 337 11.77 -50.79 14.73
CA SER A 337 11.88 -51.84 15.74
C SER A 337 11.65 -51.30 17.13
N ASP A 338 11.09 -52.16 17.98
CA ASP A 338 11.01 -51.97 19.42
C ASP A 338 11.24 -53.33 20.10
N GLY A 339 11.15 -53.38 21.41
CA GLY A 339 11.29 -54.64 22.14
C GLY A 339 11.44 -54.43 23.62
N PHE A 340 11.41 -55.52 24.38
CA PHE A 340 11.55 -55.47 25.82
C PHE A 340 12.50 -56.56 26.31
N THR A 341 13.03 -56.35 27.52
CA THR A 341 13.81 -57.36 28.24
C THR A 341 13.04 -57.85 29.45
N PHE A 342 13.22 -59.12 29.80
CA PHE A 342 12.47 -59.77 30.86
C PHE A 342 13.23 -60.93 31.49
N ASP A 343 12.85 -61.26 32.72
CA ASP A 343 13.25 -62.46 33.43
C ASP A 343 12.05 -63.41 33.52
N VAL A 344 12.29 -64.72 33.50
CA VAL A 344 11.26 -65.75 33.68
C VAL A 344 11.55 -66.52 34.96
N ALA A 345 10.58 -66.64 35.85
CA ALA A 345 10.71 -67.30 37.15
C ALA A 345 9.65 -68.39 37.34
N ASP A 346 10.02 -69.47 38.03
CA ASP A 346 9.07 -70.45 38.56
C ASP A 346 8.58 -70.05 39.97
N SER A 347 7.56 -70.75 40.47
CA SER A 347 7.08 -70.58 41.86
C SER A 347 8.06 -71.06 42.94
N GLY A 348 9.15 -71.74 42.55
CA GLY A 348 10.26 -72.17 43.42
C GLY A 348 11.36 -71.11 43.59
N GLY A 349 11.31 -70.02 42.83
CA GLY A 349 12.30 -68.94 42.84
C GLY A 349 13.48 -69.15 41.88
N ASN A 350 13.47 -70.17 41.05
CA ASN A 350 14.46 -70.40 39.99
C ASN A 350 14.18 -69.46 38.82
N THR A 351 15.23 -68.85 38.25
CA THR A 351 15.08 -67.81 37.23
C THR A 351 15.92 -68.04 35.98
N THR A 352 15.34 -67.73 34.83
CA THR A 352 16.01 -67.55 33.54
C THR A 352 15.99 -66.07 33.19
N ALA A 353 17.12 -65.40 33.46
CA ALA A 353 17.21 -63.95 33.44
C ALA A 353 17.75 -63.37 32.13
N ASN A 354 17.50 -62.07 31.93
CA ASN A 354 18.04 -61.21 30.87
C ASN A 354 17.69 -61.68 29.45
N GLN A 355 16.45 -62.14 29.29
CA GLN A 355 15.90 -62.48 28.01
C GLN A 355 15.44 -61.22 27.28
N SER A 356 15.44 -61.25 25.96
CA SER A 356 14.98 -60.14 25.12
C SER A 356 13.95 -60.63 24.13
N PHE A 357 12.93 -59.81 23.89
CA PHE A 357 11.91 -60.03 22.88
C PHE A 357 11.95 -58.87 21.89
N SER A 358 12.22 -59.17 20.62
CA SER A 358 12.28 -58.18 19.55
C SER A 358 10.94 -58.03 18.85
N ILE A 359 10.55 -56.80 18.56
CA ILE A 359 9.34 -56.47 17.81
C ILE A 359 9.77 -55.68 16.57
N THR A 360 9.45 -56.21 15.39
CA THR A 360 9.67 -55.49 14.12
C THR A 360 8.45 -54.62 13.84
N ILE A 361 8.66 -53.37 13.44
CA ILE A 361 7.56 -52.44 13.16
C ILE A 361 7.44 -52.25 11.64
N THR A 362 6.24 -52.49 11.11
CA THR A 362 5.90 -52.13 9.73
C THR A 362 5.43 -50.68 9.70
N GLN A 363 6.23 -49.81 9.08
CA GLN A 363 5.95 -48.39 8.90
C GLN A 363 4.59 -48.14 8.22
N VAL A 364 3.92 -47.09 8.65
CA VAL A 364 2.73 -46.52 8.00
C VAL A 364 3.06 -45.09 7.63
N ASN A 365 2.90 -44.75 6.35
CA ASN A 365 3.16 -43.39 5.86
C ASN A 365 2.25 -42.38 6.60
N ASP A 366 2.87 -41.46 7.32
CA ASP A 366 2.25 -40.29 7.93
C ASP A 366 2.13 -39.15 6.92
N ALA A 367 1.16 -38.26 7.09
CA ALA A 367 1.05 -37.09 6.22
C ALA A 367 2.12 -36.05 6.60
N PRO A 368 2.63 -35.26 5.63
CA PRO A 368 3.50 -34.14 5.95
C PRO A 368 2.75 -33.11 6.82
N VAL A 369 3.51 -32.34 7.58
CA VAL A 369 2.99 -31.26 8.44
C VAL A 369 3.52 -29.93 7.94
N VAL A 370 2.60 -29.01 7.59
CA VAL A 370 2.94 -27.64 7.21
C VAL A 370 2.09 -26.64 8.00
N ASN A 371 2.75 -25.64 8.61
CA ASN A 371 2.08 -24.58 9.36
C ASN A 371 1.95 -23.30 8.53
N ASN A 372 0.99 -22.45 8.91
CA ASN A 372 0.83 -21.13 8.33
C ASN A 372 2.11 -20.29 8.50
N GLN A 373 2.52 -19.60 7.44
CA GLN A 373 3.76 -18.84 7.39
C GLN A 373 3.52 -17.46 6.80
N SER A 374 4.40 -16.50 7.12
CA SER A 374 4.34 -15.15 6.58
C SER A 374 5.70 -14.71 6.07
N PHE A 375 5.71 -14.11 4.88
CA PHE A 375 6.87 -13.50 4.25
C PHE A 375 6.54 -12.05 3.85
N SER A 376 7.56 -11.35 3.36
CA SER A 376 7.41 -10.00 2.82
C SER A 376 8.20 -9.84 1.54
N ALA A 377 7.68 -9.05 0.61
CA ALA A 377 8.38 -8.63 -0.59
C ALA A 377 8.10 -7.14 -0.85
N ASN A 378 9.00 -6.42 -1.51
CA ASN A 378 8.68 -5.10 -2.00
C ASN A 378 7.78 -5.22 -3.23
N GLU A 379 6.86 -4.28 -3.43
CA GLU A 379 5.98 -4.34 -4.59
C GLU A 379 6.73 -4.23 -5.93
N ASN A 380 7.79 -3.44 -5.99
CA ASN A 380 8.63 -3.30 -7.18
C ASN A 380 9.68 -4.43 -7.36
N SER A 381 9.50 -5.56 -6.67
CA SER A 381 10.41 -6.71 -6.79
C SER A 381 10.38 -7.28 -8.21
N VAL A 382 11.55 -7.38 -8.84
CA VAL A 382 11.67 -7.95 -10.20
C VAL A 382 11.40 -9.46 -10.21
N ASN A 383 11.01 -10.00 -11.37
CA ASN A 383 10.83 -11.44 -11.57
C ASN A 383 12.09 -12.23 -11.16
N GLY A 384 11.88 -13.34 -10.46
CA GLY A 384 12.94 -14.20 -9.91
C GLY A 384 13.42 -13.81 -8.51
N THR A 385 12.95 -12.68 -7.95
CA THR A 385 13.27 -12.31 -6.56
C THR A 385 12.77 -13.38 -5.59
N VAL A 386 13.64 -13.86 -4.70
CA VAL A 386 13.28 -14.83 -3.65
C VAL A 386 12.52 -14.12 -2.54
N VAL A 387 11.34 -14.64 -2.21
CA VAL A 387 10.44 -14.08 -1.17
C VAL A 387 10.61 -14.82 0.15
N GLY A 388 10.71 -16.14 0.09
CA GLY A 388 10.76 -17.00 1.27
C GLY A 388 10.90 -18.47 0.89
N THR A 389 10.95 -19.36 1.88
CA THR A 389 10.97 -20.81 1.67
C THR A 389 10.04 -21.45 2.68
N VAL A 390 9.05 -22.20 2.19
CA VAL A 390 8.02 -22.83 3.03
C VAL A 390 8.65 -23.97 3.82
N ALA A 391 8.64 -23.87 5.15
CA ALA A 391 9.07 -24.94 6.04
C ALA A 391 7.93 -25.95 6.23
N ALA A 392 8.24 -27.23 6.07
CA ALA A 392 7.36 -28.36 6.36
C ALA A 392 8.22 -29.53 6.84
N THR A 393 7.60 -30.47 7.54
CA THR A 393 8.26 -31.67 8.07
C THR A 393 7.44 -32.91 7.76
N ASP A 394 8.10 -34.04 7.70
CA ASP A 394 7.49 -35.34 7.50
C ASP A 394 8.06 -36.30 8.53
N GLN A 395 7.21 -37.11 9.16
CA GLN A 395 7.63 -37.97 10.27
C GLN A 395 8.49 -39.15 9.78
N ASP A 396 8.14 -39.70 8.61
CA ASP A 396 8.86 -40.78 7.94
C ASP A 396 10.16 -40.30 7.28
N GLY A 397 10.28 -38.99 7.07
CA GLY A 397 11.43 -38.37 6.41
C GLY A 397 11.36 -38.45 4.89
N ASP A 398 10.16 -38.60 4.34
CA ASP A 398 9.93 -38.67 2.90
C ASP A 398 10.26 -37.36 2.18
N ALA A 399 10.55 -37.49 0.90
CA ALA A 399 10.90 -36.35 0.07
C ALA A 399 9.64 -35.50 -0.22
N LEU A 400 9.66 -34.25 0.24
CA LEU A 400 8.52 -33.36 0.11
C LEU A 400 8.47 -32.64 -1.24
N SER A 401 7.25 -32.49 -1.74
CA SER A 401 6.92 -31.70 -2.92
C SER A 401 5.94 -30.57 -2.60
N TYR A 402 6.14 -29.40 -3.21
CA TYR A 402 5.42 -28.17 -2.87
C TYR A 402 4.67 -27.62 -4.09
N SER A 403 3.44 -27.14 -3.88
CA SER A 403 2.68 -26.45 -4.92
C SER A 403 1.78 -25.35 -4.34
N ILE A 404 1.55 -24.28 -5.11
CA ILE A 404 0.54 -23.27 -4.76
C ILE A 404 -0.77 -23.66 -5.46
N THR A 405 -1.82 -23.89 -4.68
CA THR A 405 -3.11 -24.40 -5.18
C THR A 405 -4.19 -23.33 -5.26
N ALA A 406 -4.09 -22.26 -4.47
CA ALA A 406 -5.02 -21.13 -4.48
C ALA A 406 -4.37 -19.83 -3.99
N GLY A 407 -5.08 -18.70 -4.15
CA GLY A 407 -4.67 -17.40 -3.63
C GLY A 407 -3.61 -16.64 -4.44
N ASN A 408 -3.07 -17.27 -5.49
CA ASN A 408 -2.04 -16.68 -6.36
C ASN A 408 -2.65 -15.89 -7.52
N THR A 409 -3.29 -14.76 -7.22
CA THR A 409 -3.88 -13.89 -8.25
C THR A 409 -2.83 -13.43 -9.26
N ASN A 410 -3.22 -13.37 -10.54
CA ASN A 410 -2.36 -13.00 -11.68
C ASN A 410 -1.03 -13.80 -11.79
N ASN A 411 -0.96 -14.99 -11.17
CA ASN A 411 0.24 -15.80 -11.04
C ASN A 411 1.45 -14.98 -10.53
N ALA A 412 1.22 -14.14 -9.51
CA ALA A 412 2.22 -13.28 -8.90
C ALA A 412 3.47 -14.03 -8.44
N PHE A 413 3.29 -15.24 -7.89
CA PHE A 413 4.38 -16.05 -7.31
C PHE A 413 4.52 -17.42 -7.96
N ALA A 414 5.74 -17.96 -7.92
CA ALA A 414 6.04 -19.35 -8.24
C ALA A 414 6.69 -20.02 -7.02
N ILE A 415 6.44 -21.31 -6.82
CA ILE A 415 7.09 -22.12 -5.78
C ILE A 415 7.93 -23.21 -6.44
N ASN A 416 9.15 -23.41 -5.93
CA ASN A 416 9.98 -24.53 -6.33
C ASN A 416 9.44 -25.82 -5.72
N ALA A 417 9.07 -26.78 -6.56
CA ALA A 417 8.42 -28.01 -6.13
C ALA A 417 9.29 -28.89 -5.22
N ALA A 418 10.63 -28.81 -5.26
CA ALA A 418 11.50 -29.65 -4.43
C ALA A 418 12.02 -28.95 -3.17
N THR A 419 12.05 -27.61 -3.15
CA THR A 419 12.65 -26.85 -2.04
C THR A 419 11.66 -26.00 -1.26
N GLY A 420 10.44 -25.79 -1.77
CA GLY A 420 9.46 -24.89 -1.17
C GLY A 420 9.81 -23.41 -1.31
N GLN A 421 10.84 -23.05 -2.08
CA GLN A 421 11.24 -21.64 -2.28
C GLN A 421 10.21 -20.90 -3.12
N ILE A 422 9.68 -19.79 -2.58
CA ILE A 422 8.77 -18.90 -3.28
C ILE A 422 9.56 -17.77 -3.94
N THR A 423 9.24 -17.48 -5.20
CA THR A 423 9.83 -16.41 -6.00
C THR A 423 8.76 -15.56 -6.68
N VAL A 424 9.09 -14.31 -6.99
CA VAL A 424 8.24 -13.44 -7.82
C VAL A 424 8.23 -13.98 -9.25
N ASN A 425 7.04 -14.29 -9.77
CA ASN A 425 6.84 -14.79 -11.12
C ASN A 425 6.29 -13.71 -12.07
N ASN A 426 5.48 -12.78 -11.54
CA ASN A 426 4.94 -11.66 -12.29
C ASN A 426 5.01 -10.37 -11.45
N ALA A 427 6.07 -9.58 -11.65
CA ALA A 427 6.32 -8.33 -10.95
C ALA A 427 5.17 -7.32 -11.13
N ASN A 428 4.52 -7.28 -12.29
CA ASN A 428 3.38 -6.38 -12.53
C ASN A 428 2.12 -6.75 -11.74
N ALA A 429 2.09 -7.93 -11.10
CA ALA A 429 1.02 -8.32 -10.21
C ALA A 429 1.26 -7.82 -8.77
N LEU A 430 2.49 -7.41 -8.44
CA LEU A 430 2.83 -6.86 -7.14
C LEU A 430 2.61 -5.35 -7.20
N ASP A 431 1.52 -4.92 -6.58
CA ASP A 431 1.07 -3.53 -6.52
C ASP A 431 0.40 -3.40 -5.14
N PHE A 432 1.02 -2.64 -4.25
CA PHE A 432 0.60 -2.49 -2.87
C PHE A 432 -0.71 -1.72 -2.79
N GLU A 433 -0.88 -0.69 -3.62
CA GLU A 433 -2.03 0.20 -3.65
C GLU A 433 -3.31 -0.56 -4.01
N THR A 434 -3.20 -1.59 -4.86
CA THR A 434 -4.35 -2.45 -5.19
C THR A 434 -4.40 -3.75 -4.39
N THR A 435 -3.26 -4.39 -4.15
CA THR A 435 -3.16 -5.72 -3.52
C THR A 435 -2.01 -5.77 -2.50
N PRO A 436 -2.20 -5.23 -1.29
CA PRO A 436 -1.12 -5.11 -0.30
C PRO A 436 -0.67 -6.45 0.30
N SER A 437 -1.42 -7.53 0.10
CA SER A 437 -1.01 -8.86 0.54
C SER A 437 -1.63 -9.98 -0.29
N PHE A 438 -0.94 -11.11 -0.34
CA PHE A 438 -1.41 -12.35 -0.96
C PHE A 438 -1.51 -13.43 0.11
N SER A 439 -2.63 -14.14 0.16
CA SER A 439 -2.80 -15.32 1.02
C SER A 439 -2.80 -16.57 0.14
N LEU A 440 -1.64 -17.18 -0.02
CA LEU A 440 -1.46 -18.37 -0.85
C LEU A 440 -1.88 -19.61 -0.07
N THR A 441 -2.60 -20.53 -0.72
CA THR A 441 -2.75 -21.90 -0.19
C THR A 441 -1.62 -22.74 -0.77
N VAL A 442 -0.70 -23.18 0.08
CA VAL A 442 0.41 -24.05 -0.31
C VAL A 442 0.09 -25.48 0.13
N GLN A 443 0.13 -26.42 -0.80
CA GLN A 443 0.06 -27.84 -0.55
C GLN A 443 1.46 -28.43 -0.50
N VAL A 444 1.69 -29.28 0.50
CA VAL A 444 2.90 -30.09 0.66
C VAL A 444 2.51 -31.56 0.56
N SER A 445 3.26 -32.36 -0.19
CA SER A 445 3.01 -33.78 -0.39
C SER A 445 4.28 -34.60 -0.31
N ASP A 446 4.22 -35.74 0.36
CA ASP A 446 5.25 -36.79 0.38
C ASP A 446 5.19 -37.72 -0.87
N GLY A 447 4.19 -37.52 -1.75
CA GLY A 447 3.92 -38.36 -2.93
C GLY A 447 2.65 -39.21 -2.83
N THR A 448 2.12 -39.44 -1.62
CA THR A 448 0.88 -40.20 -1.39
C THR A 448 -0.14 -39.46 -0.52
N LEU A 449 0.31 -38.78 0.53
CA LEU A 449 -0.48 -37.92 1.41
C LEU A 449 -0.11 -36.46 1.22
N THR A 450 -0.98 -35.57 1.73
CA THR A 450 -0.81 -34.13 1.57
C THR A 450 -1.33 -33.37 2.78
N ASP A 451 -0.71 -32.22 3.07
CA ASP A 451 -1.22 -31.21 3.99
C ASP A 451 -1.17 -29.83 3.32
N THR A 452 -1.95 -28.87 3.84
CA THR A 452 -2.06 -27.52 3.27
C THR A 452 -1.98 -26.44 4.33
N ALA A 453 -1.27 -25.36 4.04
CA ALA A 453 -1.19 -24.18 4.89
C ALA A 453 -1.41 -22.88 4.11
N ALA A 454 -1.83 -21.85 4.84
CA ALA A 454 -1.86 -20.48 4.34
C ALA A 454 -0.47 -19.84 4.47
N VAL A 455 0.08 -19.39 3.34
CA VAL A 455 1.32 -18.60 3.28
C VAL A 455 0.96 -17.19 2.88
N THR A 456 1.09 -16.25 3.82
CA THR A 456 0.81 -14.83 3.59
C THR A 456 2.07 -14.11 3.11
N ILE A 457 1.98 -13.40 2.00
CA ILE A 457 3.05 -12.52 1.51
C ILE A 457 2.54 -11.10 1.65
N ASN A 458 3.13 -10.33 2.55
CA ASN A 458 2.83 -8.91 2.72
C ASN A 458 3.71 -8.08 1.79
N LEU A 459 3.11 -7.23 0.97
CA LEU A 459 3.88 -6.28 0.20
C LEU A 459 4.31 -5.11 1.09
N SER A 460 5.54 -4.65 0.88
CA SER A 460 6.02 -3.37 1.40
C SER A 460 5.83 -2.33 0.32
N ASN A 461 5.11 -1.26 0.65
CA ASN A 461 4.97 -0.11 -0.23
C ASN A 461 6.36 0.48 -0.51
N VAL A 462 6.62 0.77 -1.78
CA VAL A 462 7.79 1.47 -2.27
C VAL A 462 7.34 2.59 -3.19
N ASN A 463 7.81 3.80 -2.90
CA ASN A 463 7.48 5.01 -3.66
C ASN A 463 7.47 4.82 -5.18
N ASP A 464 6.30 5.02 -5.77
CA ASP A 464 6.06 5.09 -7.20
C ASP A 464 6.31 6.49 -7.74
N ALA A 465 6.62 6.58 -9.02
CA ALA A 465 6.74 7.87 -9.68
C ALA A 465 5.35 8.49 -9.94
N PRO A 466 5.24 9.82 -9.89
CA PRO A 466 4.02 10.48 -10.33
C PRO A 466 3.74 10.19 -11.80
N VAL A 467 2.48 10.30 -12.21
CA VAL A 467 2.03 10.15 -13.59
C VAL A 467 1.43 11.47 -14.05
N VAL A 468 1.99 12.04 -15.12
CA VAL A 468 1.49 13.25 -15.76
C VAL A 468 1.32 13.02 -17.26
N ASN A 469 0.14 13.35 -17.80
CA ASN A 469 -0.14 13.22 -19.22
C ASN A 469 -0.08 14.58 -19.93
N ASN A 470 0.13 14.55 -21.25
CA ASN A 470 0.06 15.75 -22.10
C ASN A 470 -1.31 16.42 -21.97
N GLN A 471 -1.31 17.75 -21.90
CA GLN A 471 -2.49 18.57 -21.67
C GLN A 471 -2.52 19.78 -22.60
N ASN A 472 -3.71 20.30 -22.88
CA ASN A 472 -3.92 21.46 -23.74
C ASN A 472 -4.72 22.52 -23.00
N PHE A 473 -4.26 23.76 -23.07
CA PHE A 473 -4.96 24.94 -22.57
C PHE A 473 -5.07 26.00 -23.66
N GLY A 474 -5.97 26.96 -23.46
CA GLY A 474 -6.14 28.12 -24.31
C GLY A 474 -6.05 29.39 -23.48
N VAL A 475 -5.47 30.43 -24.04
CA VAL A 475 -5.46 31.77 -23.46
C VAL A 475 -5.50 32.77 -24.59
N ASP A 476 -6.24 33.86 -24.42
CA ASP A 476 -6.26 34.92 -25.43
C ASP A 476 -4.88 35.57 -25.50
N GLU A 477 -4.46 35.97 -26.70
CA GLU A 477 -3.29 36.82 -26.82
C GLU A 477 -3.49 38.15 -26.09
N ASN A 478 -2.40 38.88 -25.85
CA ASN A 478 -2.44 40.13 -25.07
C ASN A 478 -2.99 40.00 -23.62
N SER A 479 -3.28 38.77 -23.16
CA SER A 479 -3.76 38.52 -21.79
C SER A 479 -2.80 39.08 -20.75
N ALA A 480 -3.36 39.83 -19.78
CA ALA A 480 -2.57 40.51 -18.76
C ALA A 480 -1.75 39.53 -17.90
N ASN A 481 -0.61 40.00 -17.39
CA ASN A 481 0.19 39.25 -16.41
C ASN A 481 -0.67 38.82 -15.21
N GLY A 482 -0.53 37.57 -14.79
CA GLY A 482 -1.32 36.95 -13.73
C GLY A 482 -2.60 36.27 -14.21
N THR A 483 -2.98 36.38 -15.48
CA THR A 483 -4.11 35.63 -16.04
C THR A 483 -3.89 34.13 -15.89
N VAL A 484 -4.88 33.43 -15.34
CA VAL A 484 -4.84 31.97 -15.15
C VAL A 484 -5.13 31.28 -16.47
N VAL A 485 -4.22 30.40 -16.89
CA VAL A 485 -4.34 29.63 -18.15
C VAL A 485 -4.99 28.27 -17.90
N GLY A 486 -4.57 27.59 -16.83
CA GLY A 486 -5.03 26.25 -16.47
C GLY A 486 -4.24 25.67 -15.31
N SER A 487 -4.57 24.46 -14.88
CA SER A 487 -3.78 23.72 -13.88
C SER A 487 -3.42 22.34 -14.41
N VAL A 488 -2.15 22.00 -14.36
CA VAL A 488 -1.64 20.69 -14.79
C VAL A 488 -2.12 19.62 -13.82
N ALA A 489 -2.89 18.65 -14.34
CA ALA A 489 -3.31 17.48 -13.57
C ALA A 489 -2.24 16.38 -13.61
N ALA A 490 -1.91 15.83 -12.44
CA ALA A 490 -1.04 14.67 -12.27
C ALA A 490 -1.54 13.84 -11.09
N THR A 491 -1.14 12.57 -11.05
CA THR A 491 -1.51 11.61 -9.99
C THR A 491 -0.28 10.91 -9.46
N ASP A 492 -0.38 10.38 -8.25
CA ASP A 492 0.66 9.60 -7.59
C ASP A 492 -0.01 8.41 -6.92
N ALA A 493 0.51 7.20 -7.13
CA ALA A 493 -0.14 5.99 -6.64
C ALA A 493 -0.14 5.93 -5.10
N ASP A 494 0.96 6.33 -4.48
CA ASP A 494 1.12 6.42 -3.02
C ASP A 494 0.33 7.59 -2.40
N GLY A 495 -0.15 8.52 -3.22
CA GLY A 495 -0.76 9.77 -2.76
C GLY A 495 0.24 10.77 -2.18
N ASN A 496 1.50 10.71 -2.61
CA ASN A 496 2.52 11.69 -2.25
C ASN A 496 2.13 13.11 -2.71
N THR A 497 2.70 14.11 -2.04
CA THR A 497 2.51 15.51 -2.44
C THR A 497 3.34 15.82 -3.67
N LEU A 498 2.71 16.42 -4.67
CA LEU A 498 3.33 16.72 -5.96
C LEU A 498 3.84 18.16 -6.05
N SER A 499 5.00 18.31 -6.69
CA SER A 499 5.60 19.59 -7.02
C SER A 499 5.78 19.76 -8.54
N TYR A 500 5.49 20.95 -9.05
CA TYR A 500 5.40 21.23 -10.50
C TYR A 500 6.44 22.27 -10.93
N SER A 501 7.07 22.06 -12.09
CA SER A 501 7.99 23.04 -12.69
C SER A 501 7.95 23.01 -14.21
N ILE A 502 8.16 24.17 -14.86
CA ILE A 502 8.37 24.24 -16.31
C ILE A 502 9.87 24.16 -16.55
N THR A 503 10.31 23.15 -17.31
CA THR A 503 11.73 22.85 -17.53
C THR A 503 12.21 23.22 -18.93
N ALA A 504 11.31 23.29 -19.91
CA ALA A 504 11.62 23.72 -21.28
C ALA A 504 10.38 24.28 -22.01
N GLY A 505 10.60 24.86 -23.19
CA GLY A 505 9.53 25.33 -24.10
C GLY A 505 8.90 26.69 -23.75
N ASN A 506 9.28 27.29 -22.62
CA ASN A 506 8.76 28.58 -22.17
C ASN A 506 9.55 29.76 -22.76
N THR A 507 9.39 30.00 -24.07
CA THR A 507 10.03 31.12 -24.77
C THR A 507 9.65 32.47 -24.14
N ASN A 508 10.61 33.39 -24.06
CA ASN A 508 10.45 34.72 -23.45
C ASN A 508 9.87 34.75 -22.02
N ASN A 509 9.93 33.61 -21.30
CA ASN A 509 9.30 33.42 -20.00
C ASN A 509 7.81 33.83 -20.00
N ALA A 510 7.08 33.45 -21.06
CA ALA A 510 5.67 33.76 -21.25
C ALA A 510 4.80 33.31 -20.07
N PHE A 511 5.12 32.17 -19.46
CA PHE A 511 4.32 31.56 -18.40
C PHE A 511 5.11 31.28 -17.11
N THR A 512 4.40 31.16 -16.00
CA THR A 512 4.89 30.60 -14.73
C THR A 512 3.96 29.51 -14.25
N ILE A 513 4.47 28.54 -13.49
CA ILE A 513 3.68 27.48 -12.85
C ILE A 513 3.81 27.55 -11.34
N ASN A 514 2.68 27.41 -10.62
CA ASN A 514 2.68 27.29 -9.18
C ASN A 514 3.17 25.88 -8.79
N ALA A 515 4.25 25.82 -8.01
CA ALA A 515 4.88 24.57 -7.66
C ALA A 515 4.00 23.62 -6.84
N ALA A 516 2.99 24.09 -6.10
CA ALA A 516 2.15 23.23 -5.27
C ALA A 516 0.83 22.82 -5.95
N THR A 517 0.30 23.66 -6.84
CA THR A 517 -1.03 23.46 -7.43
C THR A 517 -1.01 23.12 -8.92
N GLY A 518 0.15 23.21 -9.56
CA GLY A 518 0.28 23.04 -11.02
C GLY A 518 -0.40 24.15 -11.84
N GLN A 519 -0.88 25.22 -11.21
CA GLN A 519 -1.55 26.33 -11.89
C GLN A 519 -0.55 27.12 -12.75
N ILE A 520 -0.84 27.22 -14.04
CA ILE A 520 -0.11 28.02 -15.01
C ILE A 520 -0.77 29.41 -15.11
N THR A 521 0.07 30.45 -15.05
CA THR A 521 -0.33 31.85 -15.23
C THR A 521 0.54 32.55 -16.27
N VAL A 522 -0.01 33.57 -16.91
CA VAL A 522 0.75 34.48 -17.78
C VAL A 522 1.75 35.27 -16.92
N ASN A 523 3.02 35.25 -17.31
CA ASN A 523 4.09 35.98 -16.65
C ASN A 523 4.60 37.16 -17.50
N ASN A 524 4.52 37.04 -18.83
CA ASN A 524 4.92 38.08 -19.76
C ASN A 524 3.90 38.22 -20.90
N ALA A 525 2.93 39.11 -20.73
CA ALA A 525 1.86 39.39 -21.68
C ALA A 525 2.40 39.77 -23.08
N SER A 526 3.51 40.49 -23.15
CA SER A 526 4.13 40.87 -24.43
C SER A 526 4.77 39.70 -25.18
N ALA A 527 4.83 38.52 -24.59
CA ALA A 527 5.22 37.30 -25.29
C ALA A 527 4.01 36.57 -25.91
N LEU A 528 2.78 36.94 -25.55
CA LEU A 528 1.55 36.36 -26.09
C LEU A 528 1.09 37.23 -27.26
N ASP A 529 1.62 36.91 -28.43
CA ASP A 529 1.36 37.53 -29.72
C ASP A 529 1.10 36.36 -30.69
N PHE A 530 -0.12 36.27 -31.21
CA PHE A 530 -0.57 35.14 -32.02
C PHE A 530 0.14 35.12 -33.38
N GLU A 531 0.33 36.28 -34.00
CA GLU A 531 0.92 36.48 -35.33
C GLU A 531 2.36 35.96 -35.38
N THR A 532 3.07 36.05 -34.26
CA THR A 532 4.45 35.55 -34.14
C THR A 532 4.54 34.16 -33.51
N THR A 533 3.77 33.89 -32.45
CA THR A 533 3.86 32.65 -31.67
C THR A 533 2.48 32.14 -31.27
N PRO A 534 1.76 31.44 -32.18
CA PRO A 534 0.38 31.03 -31.95
C PRO A 534 0.23 29.91 -30.90
N SER A 535 1.32 29.25 -30.50
CA SER A 535 1.27 28.21 -29.46
C SER A 535 2.62 28.01 -28.76
N PHE A 536 2.53 27.52 -27.52
CA PHE A 536 3.67 27.17 -26.68
C PHE A 536 3.59 25.71 -26.24
N GLY A 537 4.64 24.92 -26.51
CA GLY A 537 4.77 23.55 -26.00
C GLY A 537 5.68 23.51 -24.78
N LEU A 538 5.11 23.60 -23.57
CA LEU A 538 5.86 23.60 -22.32
C LEU A 538 6.19 22.17 -21.89
N THR A 539 7.45 21.88 -21.56
CA THR A 539 7.79 20.64 -20.84
C THR A 539 7.62 20.87 -19.35
N VAL A 540 6.59 20.26 -18.76
CA VAL A 540 6.30 20.33 -17.33
C VAL A 540 6.81 19.07 -16.65
N GLN A 541 7.62 19.23 -15.62
CA GLN A 541 8.05 18.16 -14.73
C GLN A 541 7.19 18.18 -13.47
N VAL A 542 6.76 16.98 -13.06
CA VAL A 542 6.07 16.73 -11.79
C VAL A 542 6.96 15.83 -10.95
N GLN A 543 7.17 16.19 -9.69
CA GLN A 543 8.02 15.47 -8.75
C GLN A 543 7.25 15.19 -7.46
N ASP A 544 7.32 13.94 -6.99
CA ASP A 544 6.78 13.54 -5.68
C ASP A 544 7.69 13.99 -4.52
N ASN A 545 7.18 13.87 -3.29
CA ASN A 545 7.94 14.11 -2.06
C ASN A 545 8.33 12.85 -1.30
N GLY A 546 8.22 11.67 -1.91
CA GLY A 546 8.55 10.41 -1.28
C GLY A 546 10.04 10.05 -1.42
N THR A 547 10.38 8.81 -1.08
CA THR A 547 11.78 8.38 -1.04
C THR A 547 12.37 8.31 -2.44
N GLY A 548 13.41 9.12 -2.69
CA GLY A 548 14.04 9.21 -4.00
C GLY A 548 13.52 10.37 -4.86
N MET A 549 12.41 11.02 -4.47
CA MET A 549 11.81 12.17 -5.15
C MET A 549 11.65 11.92 -6.65
N LEU A 550 10.87 10.89 -7.00
CA LEU A 550 10.74 10.44 -8.38
C LEU A 550 9.97 11.49 -9.20
N THR A 551 10.16 11.44 -10.52
CA THR A 551 9.64 12.47 -11.42
C THR A 551 9.08 11.88 -12.69
N ASP A 552 8.08 12.56 -13.25
CA ASP A 552 7.58 12.33 -14.60
C ASP A 552 7.43 13.68 -15.34
N THR A 553 7.38 13.64 -16.67
CA THR A 553 7.33 14.85 -17.51
C THR A 553 6.29 14.72 -18.62
N ALA A 554 5.55 15.80 -18.85
CA ALA A 554 4.59 15.89 -19.95
C ALA A 554 4.76 17.19 -20.74
N THR A 555 4.26 17.17 -21.98
CA THR A 555 4.12 18.38 -22.80
C THR A 555 2.76 19.01 -22.56
N VAL A 556 2.76 20.23 -22.05
CA VAL A 556 1.57 21.07 -21.90
C VAL A 556 1.55 22.09 -23.02
N THR A 557 0.57 21.99 -23.91
CA THR A 557 0.42 22.90 -25.05
C THR A 557 -0.54 24.03 -24.69
N ILE A 558 -0.09 25.27 -24.81
CA ILE A 558 -0.92 26.46 -24.65
C ILE A 558 -1.15 27.04 -26.03
N ASN A 559 -2.39 27.02 -26.50
CA ASN A 559 -2.77 27.66 -27.75
C ASN A 559 -3.20 29.10 -27.45
N LEU A 560 -2.71 30.05 -28.25
CA LEU A 560 -3.22 31.41 -28.19
C LEU A 560 -4.52 31.50 -28.99
N ASN A 561 -5.52 32.20 -28.44
CA ASN A 561 -6.65 32.63 -29.22
C ASN A 561 -6.31 34.00 -29.83
N ASP A 562 -6.36 34.03 -31.15
CA ASP A 562 -6.21 35.20 -32.00
C ASP A 562 -7.30 36.25 -31.65
N LEU A 563 -6.86 37.47 -31.35
CA LEU A 563 -7.70 38.63 -31.07
C LEU A 563 -7.32 39.78 -32.00
N ASN A 564 -8.32 40.30 -32.71
CA ASN A 564 -8.20 41.48 -33.57
C ASN A 564 -7.35 42.60 -32.98
N ASP A 565 -6.21 42.88 -33.60
CA ASP A 565 -5.35 44.02 -33.33
C ASP A 565 -5.83 45.28 -34.05
N ALA A 566 -5.41 46.44 -33.56
CA ALA A 566 -5.73 47.69 -34.22
C ALA A 566 -4.80 47.92 -35.42
N PRO A 567 -5.29 48.56 -36.50
CA PRO A 567 -4.42 48.99 -37.58
C PRO A 567 -3.38 49.98 -37.05
N VAL A 568 -2.22 50.04 -37.70
CA VAL A 568 -1.13 50.97 -37.39
C VAL A 568 -0.94 51.90 -38.59
N VAL A 569 -1.13 53.20 -38.35
CA VAL A 569 -0.89 54.25 -39.34
C VAL A 569 0.07 55.30 -38.79
N ASN A 570 1.16 55.57 -39.53
CA ASN A 570 2.14 56.58 -39.14
C ASN A 570 1.88 57.91 -39.85
N ASN A 571 2.38 59.00 -39.25
CA ASN A 571 2.35 60.33 -39.86
C ASN A 571 3.06 60.33 -41.22
N GLN A 572 2.45 60.97 -42.21
CA GLN A 572 2.91 60.99 -43.60
C GLN A 572 2.86 62.41 -44.16
N SER A 573 3.63 62.68 -45.21
CA SER A 573 3.60 63.97 -45.88
C SER A 573 3.67 63.83 -47.39
N PHE A 574 2.90 64.67 -48.07
CA PHE A 574 2.80 64.74 -49.52
C PHE A 574 2.94 66.19 -49.99
N GLY A 575 3.15 66.37 -51.29
CA GLY A 575 3.21 67.68 -51.94
C GLY A 575 2.24 67.74 -53.12
N VAL A 576 1.63 68.89 -53.34
CA VAL A 576 0.78 69.16 -54.49
C VAL A 576 0.88 70.62 -54.87
N ASP A 577 0.90 70.91 -56.17
CA ASP A 577 0.93 72.29 -56.65
C ASP A 577 -0.40 72.98 -56.35
N GLU A 578 -0.38 74.25 -55.94
CA GLU A 578 -1.59 74.94 -55.48
C GLU A 578 -2.69 75.08 -56.56
N ASN A 579 -2.33 75.13 -57.83
CA ASN A 579 -3.28 75.21 -58.93
C ASN A 579 -3.67 73.83 -59.51
N SER A 580 -3.36 72.75 -58.78
CA SER A 580 -3.67 71.38 -59.21
C SER A 580 -5.16 71.18 -59.44
N ALA A 581 -5.51 70.68 -60.62
CA ALA A 581 -6.91 70.44 -61.00
C ALA A 581 -7.60 69.39 -60.10
N ASN A 582 -8.93 69.48 -59.99
CA ASN A 582 -9.73 68.46 -59.30
C ASN A 582 -9.46 67.06 -59.87
N GLY A 583 -9.31 66.08 -58.98
CA GLY A 583 -8.94 64.71 -59.28
C GLY A 583 -7.43 64.44 -59.33
N THR A 584 -6.58 65.46 -59.18
CA THR A 584 -5.12 65.26 -59.11
C THR A 584 -4.77 64.39 -57.91
N VAL A 585 -3.97 63.35 -58.11
CA VAL A 585 -3.51 62.45 -57.05
C VAL A 585 -2.40 63.14 -56.26
N VAL A 586 -2.59 63.23 -54.95
CA VAL A 586 -1.66 63.88 -54.02
C VAL A 586 -0.71 62.85 -53.40
N GLY A 587 -1.25 61.71 -52.97
CA GLY A 587 -0.49 60.67 -52.30
C GLY A 587 -1.35 59.49 -51.90
N ASN A 588 -0.74 58.44 -51.35
CA ASN A 588 -1.45 57.27 -50.84
C ASN A 588 -1.06 57.02 -49.40
N VAL A 589 -2.02 57.10 -48.48
CA VAL A 589 -1.79 56.80 -47.06
C VAL A 589 -1.55 55.31 -46.91
N VAL A 590 -0.42 54.94 -46.29
CA VAL A 590 -0.07 53.55 -46.00
C VAL A 590 -0.31 53.26 -44.52
N ALA A 591 -0.98 52.15 -44.24
CA ALA A 591 -1.19 51.58 -42.91
C ALA A 591 -1.02 50.06 -42.98
N THR A 592 -0.82 49.43 -41.83
CA THR A 592 -0.68 47.97 -41.68
C THR A 592 -1.63 47.47 -40.61
N ASP A 593 -1.89 46.17 -40.62
CA ASP A 593 -2.74 45.48 -39.67
C ASP A 593 -2.11 44.12 -39.38
N ALA A 594 -2.07 43.70 -38.10
CA ALA A 594 -1.33 42.52 -37.69
C ALA A 594 -2.05 41.23 -38.13
N ASP A 595 -3.38 41.19 -37.97
CA ASP A 595 -4.27 40.13 -38.43
C ASP A 595 -4.35 40.04 -39.96
N GLY A 596 -3.99 41.12 -40.64
CA GLY A 596 -4.09 41.25 -42.09
C GLY A 596 -5.49 41.63 -42.55
N ASP A 597 -6.26 42.29 -41.70
CA ASP A 597 -7.58 42.77 -42.00
C ASP A 597 -7.60 43.85 -43.09
N THR A 598 -8.76 43.97 -43.73
CA THR A 598 -9.02 44.98 -44.76
C THR A 598 -9.23 46.35 -44.13
N LEU A 599 -8.46 47.34 -44.61
CA LEU A 599 -8.44 48.68 -44.05
C LEU A 599 -9.34 49.68 -44.79
N ALA A 600 -10.07 50.47 -44.02
CA ALA A 600 -10.92 51.58 -44.47
C ALA A 600 -10.33 52.94 -44.04
N TYR A 601 -10.16 53.86 -44.99
CA TYR A 601 -9.52 55.17 -44.78
C TYR A 601 -10.52 56.32 -44.82
N SER A 602 -10.39 57.29 -43.92
CA SER A 602 -11.21 58.51 -43.92
C SER A 602 -10.45 59.74 -43.42
N ILE A 603 -10.78 60.92 -43.93
CA ILE A 603 -10.29 62.20 -43.38
C ILE A 603 -11.32 62.70 -42.37
N THR A 604 -10.93 62.81 -41.11
CA THR A 604 -11.85 63.16 -40.00
C THR A 604 -11.72 64.61 -39.54
N ALA A 605 -10.56 65.24 -39.77
CA ALA A 605 -10.31 66.64 -39.45
C ALA A 605 -9.22 67.27 -40.34
N GLY A 606 -9.08 68.60 -40.27
CA GLY A 606 -8.00 69.34 -40.93
C GLY A 606 -8.21 69.62 -42.43
N ASN A 607 -9.27 69.08 -43.03
CA ASN A 607 -9.63 69.28 -44.44
C ASN A 607 -10.46 70.55 -44.64
N THR A 608 -9.85 71.71 -44.45
CA THR A 608 -10.49 73.01 -44.66
C THR A 608 -11.05 73.12 -46.08
N ASN A 609 -12.26 73.70 -46.21
CA ASN A 609 -13.01 73.85 -47.47
C ASN A 609 -13.24 72.54 -48.26
N ASN A 610 -13.04 71.36 -47.64
CA ASN A 610 -13.04 70.07 -48.32
C ASN A 610 -12.06 70.03 -49.51
N ALA A 611 -10.86 70.60 -49.35
CA ALA A 611 -9.82 70.66 -50.38
C ALA A 611 -9.45 69.27 -50.94
N PHE A 612 -9.52 68.22 -50.11
CA PHE A 612 -9.13 66.86 -50.48
C PHE A 612 -10.24 65.83 -50.28
N THR A 613 -10.17 64.72 -51.01
CA THR A 613 -10.91 63.48 -50.72
C THR A 613 -9.94 62.33 -50.58
N ILE A 614 -10.32 61.30 -49.81
CA ILE A 614 -9.54 60.05 -49.68
C ILE A 614 -10.38 58.87 -50.14
N ASN A 615 -9.78 57.97 -50.92
CA ASN A 615 -10.42 56.72 -51.30
C ASN A 615 -10.40 55.73 -50.13
N ALA A 616 -11.60 55.34 -49.68
CA ALA A 616 -11.75 54.52 -48.49
C ALA A 616 -11.09 53.14 -48.55
N ALA A 617 -10.87 52.55 -49.73
CA ALA A 617 -10.27 51.21 -49.84
C ALA A 617 -8.77 51.22 -50.09
N THR A 618 -8.22 52.33 -50.60
CA THR A 618 -6.82 52.40 -51.06
C THR A 618 -5.97 53.39 -50.27
N GLY A 619 -6.59 54.36 -49.58
CA GLY A 619 -5.90 55.45 -48.91
C GLY A 619 -5.43 56.56 -49.86
N GLN A 620 -5.79 56.51 -51.16
CA GLN A 620 -5.39 57.52 -52.13
C GLN A 620 -6.09 58.86 -51.85
N ILE A 621 -5.29 59.90 -51.62
CA ILE A 621 -5.75 61.29 -51.48
C ILE A 621 -5.74 61.97 -52.84
N THR A 622 -6.83 62.65 -53.18
CA THR A 622 -6.96 63.45 -54.41
C THR A 622 -7.48 64.85 -54.11
N VAL A 623 -7.12 65.82 -54.96
CA VAL A 623 -7.67 67.17 -54.91
C VAL A 623 -9.16 67.12 -55.23
N ASN A 624 -9.98 67.62 -54.32
CA ASN A 624 -11.44 67.69 -54.48
C ASN A 624 -11.89 69.08 -54.94
N ASP A 625 -11.26 70.13 -54.41
CA ASP A 625 -11.55 71.51 -54.78
C ASP A 625 -10.25 72.31 -54.94
N THR A 626 -9.85 72.51 -56.20
CA THR A 626 -8.68 73.31 -56.58
C THR A 626 -8.75 74.74 -56.05
N SER A 627 -9.96 75.32 -55.92
CA SER A 627 -10.09 76.69 -55.40
C SER A 627 -9.80 76.82 -53.91
N ALA A 628 -9.75 75.69 -53.20
CA ALA A 628 -9.35 75.65 -51.80
C ALA A 628 -7.82 75.59 -51.63
N LEU A 629 -7.07 75.30 -52.68
CA LEU A 629 -5.61 75.27 -52.68
C LEU A 629 -5.09 76.67 -53.04
N ASN A 630 -4.43 77.31 -52.09
CA ASN A 630 -3.76 78.59 -52.31
C ASN A 630 -2.60 78.70 -51.32
N PHE A 631 -1.39 78.84 -51.85
CA PHE A 631 -0.15 78.82 -51.09
C PHE A 631 0.01 80.07 -50.22
N GLU A 632 -0.39 81.24 -50.72
CA GLU A 632 -0.20 82.55 -50.07
C GLU A 632 -1.04 82.63 -48.78
N THR A 633 -2.19 81.97 -48.75
CA THR A 633 -3.11 81.96 -47.59
C THR A 633 -2.98 80.71 -46.73
N SER A 634 -2.71 79.54 -47.33
CA SER A 634 -2.68 78.25 -46.63
C SER A 634 -1.68 77.29 -47.29
N PRO A 635 -0.36 77.49 -47.06
CA PRO A 635 0.70 76.72 -47.73
C PRO A 635 0.75 75.25 -47.28
N THR A 636 0.01 74.88 -46.23
CA THR A 636 -0.01 73.51 -45.71
C THR A 636 -1.39 73.13 -45.20
N PHE A 637 -1.79 71.89 -45.46
CA PHE A 637 -2.94 71.25 -44.82
C PHE A 637 -2.46 70.15 -43.88
N THR A 638 -3.02 70.12 -42.67
CA THR A 638 -2.71 69.08 -41.68
C THR A 638 -3.95 68.23 -41.47
N LEU A 639 -4.07 67.16 -42.26
CA LEU A 639 -5.22 66.27 -42.24
C LEU A 639 -5.08 65.26 -41.09
N THR A 640 -6.17 65.02 -40.36
CA THR A 640 -6.26 63.84 -39.49
C THR A 640 -6.92 62.73 -40.29
N VAL A 641 -6.16 61.68 -40.57
CA VAL A 641 -6.63 60.49 -41.30
C VAL A 641 -6.85 59.37 -40.29
N GLN A 642 -8.05 58.80 -40.29
CA GLN A 642 -8.40 57.61 -39.54
C GLN A 642 -8.33 56.39 -40.46
N VAL A 643 -7.75 55.30 -39.95
CA VAL A 643 -7.76 53.98 -40.57
C VAL A 643 -8.51 53.03 -39.64
N GLN A 644 -9.42 52.25 -40.22
CA GLN A 644 -10.29 51.32 -39.50
C GLN A 644 -10.16 49.92 -40.11
N ASP A 645 -10.00 48.89 -39.29
CA ASP A 645 -10.04 47.49 -39.75
C ASP A 645 -11.47 47.00 -40.01
N ASN A 646 -11.60 45.75 -40.45
CA ASN A 646 -12.91 45.11 -40.65
C ASN A 646 -13.13 43.87 -39.78
N GLY A 647 -12.29 43.63 -38.78
CA GLY A 647 -12.44 42.48 -37.90
C GLY A 647 -13.42 42.73 -36.77
N THR A 648 -13.49 41.75 -35.86
CA THR A 648 -14.52 41.72 -34.81
C THR A 648 -14.30 42.82 -33.78
N GLY A 649 -15.25 43.77 -33.73
CA GLY A 649 -15.18 44.91 -32.81
C GLY A 649 -14.70 46.20 -33.48
N THR A 650 -14.17 46.11 -34.70
CA THR A 650 -13.68 47.21 -35.54
C THR A 650 -12.79 48.22 -34.80
N LEU A 651 -11.48 48.06 -34.87
CA LEU A 651 -10.54 48.98 -34.23
C LEU A 651 -10.06 50.05 -35.21
N THR A 652 -9.50 51.13 -34.66
CA THR A 652 -9.06 52.28 -35.45
C THR A 652 -7.78 52.89 -34.91
N ASP A 653 -6.97 53.43 -35.80
CA ASP A 653 -5.84 54.30 -35.49
C ASP A 653 -5.89 55.58 -36.33
N THR A 654 -5.20 56.62 -35.88
CA THR A 654 -5.21 57.94 -36.53
C THR A 654 -3.80 58.49 -36.70
N ALA A 655 -3.53 59.03 -37.90
CA ALA A 655 -2.28 59.71 -38.21
C ALA A 655 -2.53 61.12 -38.71
N THR A 656 -1.51 61.96 -38.53
CA THR A 656 -1.42 63.27 -39.17
C THR A 656 -0.81 63.13 -40.56
N VAL A 657 -1.53 63.57 -41.58
CA VAL A 657 -1.06 63.63 -42.97
C VAL A 657 -0.90 65.10 -43.37
N THR A 658 0.35 65.53 -43.60
CA THR A 658 0.67 66.90 -43.97
C THR A 658 0.78 67.03 -45.49
N ILE A 659 -0.11 67.81 -46.09
CA ILE A 659 -0.02 68.18 -47.50
C ILE A 659 0.64 69.56 -47.58
N ASN A 660 1.82 69.63 -48.21
CA ASN A 660 2.47 70.90 -48.49
C ASN A 660 2.05 71.35 -49.89
N LEU A 661 1.60 72.60 -50.00
CA LEU A 661 1.40 73.21 -51.30
C LEU A 661 2.75 73.64 -51.85
N ASN A 662 2.97 73.36 -53.14
CA ASN A 662 4.03 74.02 -53.88
C ASN A 662 3.46 75.29 -54.48
N ASP A 663 4.15 76.39 -54.20
CA ASP A 663 3.95 77.71 -54.78
C ASP A 663 4.11 77.64 -56.31
N VAL A 664 3.11 78.12 -57.05
CA VAL A 664 3.13 78.18 -58.52
C VAL A 664 2.77 79.58 -59.00
N ASN A 665 3.77 80.27 -59.54
CA ASN A 665 3.66 81.63 -60.06
C ASN A 665 2.33 81.94 -60.77
N GLU A 666 1.64 82.95 -60.26
CA GLU A 666 0.37 83.46 -60.76
C GLU A 666 0.59 84.80 -61.48
N SER A 667 -0.36 85.21 -62.33
CA SER A 667 -0.17 86.46 -63.09
C SER A 667 -0.29 87.68 -62.16
N PRO A 668 0.50 88.74 -62.38
CA PRO A 668 0.30 89.99 -61.66
C PRO A 668 -1.12 90.52 -61.94
N THR A 669 -1.70 91.27 -61.01
CA THR A 669 -3.03 91.87 -61.16
C THR A 669 -2.91 93.38 -61.34
N VAL A 670 -3.46 93.90 -62.44
CA VAL A 670 -3.55 95.34 -62.70
C VAL A 670 -4.97 95.73 -63.09
N ASN A 671 -5.49 96.78 -62.45
CA ASN A 671 -6.83 97.30 -62.76
C ASN A 671 -6.75 98.58 -63.60
N ASP A 672 -7.83 98.85 -64.35
CA ASP A 672 -8.02 100.12 -65.06
C ASP A 672 -7.89 101.32 -64.12
N GLN A 673 -7.12 102.32 -64.53
CA GLN A 673 -6.84 103.52 -63.73
C GLN A 673 -7.06 104.79 -64.55
N ASN A 674 -7.40 105.88 -63.85
CA ASN A 674 -7.69 107.16 -64.47
C ASN A 674 -6.74 108.22 -63.93
N PHE A 675 -6.09 108.95 -64.82
CA PHE A 675 -5.28 110.12 -64.49
C PHE A 675 -5.78 111.36 -65.23
N THR A 676 -5.44 112.53 -64.71
CA THR A 676 -5.76 113.81 -65.34
C THR A 676 -4.49 114.60 -65.53
N LEU A 677 -4.32 115.19 -66.70
CA LEU A 677 -3.17 116.01 -67.04
C LEU A 677 -3.64 117.33 -67.67
N GLN A 678 -2.96 118.43 -67.38
CA GLN A 678 -3.28 119.70 -68.02
C GLN A 678 -2.68 119.78 -69.43
N GLN A 679 -3.42 120.35 -70.38
CA GLN A 679 -2.93 120.61 -71.72
C GLN A 679 -1.66 121.49 -71.66
N GLY A 680 -0.63 121.12 -72.41
CA GLY A 680 0.66 121.84 -72.43
C GLY A 680 1.60 121.52 -71.26
N SER A 681 1.30 120.49 -70.44
CA SER A 681 2.24 119.99 -69.42
C SER A 681 3.61 119.68 -70.02
N ALA A 682 4.69 120.08 -69.34
CA ALA A 682 6.05 119.96 -69.85
C ALA A 682 6.52 118.50 -69.94
N ASN A 683 7.54 118.24 -70.78
CA ASN A 683 8.20 116.94 -70.80
C ASN A 683 8.76 116.62 -69.40
N GLY A 684 8.59 115.38 -68.95
CA GLY A 684 8.96 114.91 -67.62
C GLY A 684 7.92 115.21 -66.52
N THR A 685 6.80 115.88 -66.83
CA THR A 685 5.70 116.01 -65.86
C THR A 685 5.13 114.62 -65.54
N VAL A 686 5.06 114.28 -64.26
CA VAL A 686 4.44 113.04 -63.77
C VAL A 686 2.92 113.12 -63.95
N VAL A 687 2.37 112.12 -64.63
CA VAL A 687 0.93 111.98 -64.88
C VAL A 687 0.27 111.18 -63.76
N GLY A 688 0.92 110.09 -63.35
CA GLY A 688 0.47 109.16 -62.32
C GLY A 688 1.40 107.97 -62.23
N THR A 689 1.16 107.07 -61.29
CA THR A 689 1.87 105.81 -61.15
C THR A 689 0.87 104.68 -61.25
N VAL A 690 1.09 103.75 -62.19
CA VAL A 690 0.26 102.55 -62.33
C VAL A 690 0.50 101.67 -61.12
N ILE A 691 -0.59 101.32 -60.41
CA ILE A 691 -0.54 100.39 -59.28
C ILE A 691 -0.96 99.02 -59.78
N ALA A 692 -0.10 98.03 -59.58
CA ALA A 692 -0.37 96.61 -59.76
C ALA A 692 0.09 95.85 -58.51
N SER A 693 -0.39 94.62 -58.35
CA SER A 693 -0.01 93.73 -57.25
C SER A 693 0.21 92.33 -57.78
N ASP A 694 1.20 91.65 -57.24
CA ASP A 694 1.50 90.26 -57.53
C ASP A 694 1.31 89.45 -56.24
N VAL A 695 0.64 88.29 -56.32
CA VAL A 695 0.25 87.51 -55.14
C VAL A 695 1.40 86.64 -54.63
N ASP A 696 2.24 86.14 -55.54
CA ASP A 696 3.50 85.42 -55.25
C ASP A 696 4.58 86.36 -54.67
N GLY A 697 4.38 87.67 -54.84
CA GLY A 697 5.27 88.71 -54.34
C GLY A 697 6.43 89.02 -55.28
N ASP A 698 6.31 88.58 -56.54
CA ASP A 698 7.24 88.94 -57.59
C ASP A 698 7.20 90.44 -57.90
N THR A 699 8.31 90.96 -58.44
CA THR A 699 8.44 92.40 -58.70
C THR A 699 7.98 92.71 -60.12
N PRO A 700 6.84 93.41 -60.31
CA PRO A 700 6.30 93.65 -61.65
C PRO A 700 7.13 94.67 -62.44
N SER A 701 7.20 94.46 -63.75
CA SER A 701 7.70 95.41 -64.75
C SER A 701 6.58 95.98 -65.61
N TYR A 702 6.69 97.25 -66.01
CA TYR A 702 5.61 98.00 -66.64
C TYR A 702 5.96 98.46 -68.05
N SER A 703 5.04 98.32 -69.01
CA SER A 703 5.22 98.86 -70.37
C SER A 703 3.91 99.38 -70.98
N ILE A 704 4.00 100.40 -71.85
CA ILE A 704 2.86 100.87 -72.65
C ILE A 704 2.90 100.12 -73.98
N THR A 705 1.92 99.24 -74.23
CA THR A 705 1.90 98.38 -75.41
C THR A 705 0.95 98.90 -76.50
N ALA A 706 -0.06 99.70 -76.13
CA ALA A 706 -0.97 100.34 -77.09
C ALA A 706 -1.55 101.67 -76.54
N GLY A 707 -2.26 102.41 -77.39
CA GLY A 707 -2.97 103.64 -77.01
C GLY A 707 -2.13 104.92 -77.06
N ASP A 708 -0.80 104.82 -77.19
CA ASP A 708 0.12 105.95 -77.33
C ASP A 708 0.83 106.01 -78.70
N LEU A 709 0.05 106.04 -79.79
CA LEU A 709 0.59 105.98 -81.16
C LEU A 709 1.55 107.14 -81.51
N LEU A 710 1.47 108.25 -80.78
CA LEU A 710 2.26 109.46 -81.04
C LEU A 710 3.38 109.66 -80.02
N GLY A 711 3.55 108.74 -79.05
CA GLY A 711 4.60 108.82 -78.02
C GLY A 711 4.43 110.02 -77.09
N ALA A 712 3.20 110.35 -76.71
CA ALA A 712 2.89 111.41 -75.77
C ALA A 712 3.37 111.08 -74.34
N PHE A 713 3.47 109.80 -73.99
CA PHE A 713 3.79 109.32 -72.65
C PHE A 713 4.97 108.35 -72.64
N SER A 714 5.62 108.25 -71.49
CA SER A 714 6.60 107.21 -71.18
C SER A 714 6.27 106.64 -69.81
N ILE A 715 6.42 105.33 -69.64
CA ILE A 715 6.30 104.65 -68.35
C ILE A 715 7.68 104.18 -67.87
N ASP A 716 7.97 104.37 -66.60
CA ASP A 716 9.15 103.80 -65.96
C ASP A 716 8.91 102.31 -65.65
N PRO A 717 9.74 101.39 -66.18
CA PRO A 717 9.46 99.95 -66.13
C PRO A 717 9.65 99.32 -64.74
N ALA A 718 10.23 100.03 -63.76
CA ALA A 718 10.42 99.51 -62.41
C ALA A 718 9.40 100.07 -61.41
N SER A 719 8.96 101.31 -61.62
CA SER A 719 8.08 102.03 -60.70
C SER A 719 6.65 102.21 -61.22
N GLY A 720 6.38 101.94 -62.50
CA GLY A 720 5.08 102.17 -63.13
C GLY A 720 4.72 103.65 -63.31
N GLN A 721 5.66 104.58 -63.09
CA GLN A 721 5.42 106.02 -63.19
C GLN A 721 5.28 106.45 -64.66
N ILE A 722 4.11 107.00 -65.01
CA ILE A 722 3.84 107.59 -66.31
C ILE A 722 4.25 109.07 -66.28
N THR A 723 5.03 109.49 -67.27
CA THR A 723 5.47 110.88 -67.49
C THR A 723 5.14 111.34 -68.90
N VAL A 724 5.04 112.66 -69.08
CA VAL A 724 4.92 113.27 -70.42
C VAL A 724 6.23 113.10 -71.17
N ALA A 725 6.22 112.35 -72.27
CA ALA A 725 7.38 112.16 -73.14
C ALA A 725 7.48 113.25 -74.22
N ASN A 726 6.33 113.67 -74.77
CA ASN A 726 6.27 114.66 -75.84
C ASN A 726 5.08 115.62 -75.69
N ASN A 727 5.32 116.77 -75.06
CA ASN A 727 4.33 117.81 -74.81
C ASN A 727 3.74 118.43 -76.08
N LEU A 728 4.43 118.37 -77.22
CA LEU A 728 3.95 118.86 -78.51
C LEU A 728 2.80 118.01 -79.08
N VAL A 729 2.63 116.79 -78.58
CA VAL A 729 1.52 115.91 -78.97
C VAL A 729 0.25 116.25 -78.19
N LEU A 730 0.40 116.73 -76.95
CA LEU A 730 -0.71 117.12 -76.06
C LEU A 730 -1.48 118.37 -76.54
N ILE A 731 -0.94 119.11 -77.52
CA ILE A 731 -1.56 120.33 -78.07
C ILE A 731 -2.39 120.10 -79.34
N LEU A 732 -2.33 118.93 -79.97
CA LEU A 732 -2.89 118.71 -81.32
C LEU A 732 -3.94 117.59 -81.47
N ALA A 733 -4.14 116.69 -80.49
CA ALA A 733 -5.25 115.71 -80.37
C ALA A 733 -5.00 114.79 -79.13
N PRO A 734 -5.88 113.81 -78.83
CA PRO A 734 -7.26 113.90 -78.30
C PRO A 734 -7.33 114.42 -76.84
N LEU A 735 -8.53 114.77 -76.36
CA LEU A 735 -8.79 115.14 -74.95
C LEU A 735 -8.70 113.96 -73.97
N THR A 736 -8.53 112.73 -74.48
CA THR A 736 -8.44 111.51 -73.68
C THR A 736 -7.54 110.50 -74.38
N TYR A 737 -6.59 109.94 -73.64
CA TYR A 737 -5.73 108.83 -74.07
C TYR A 737 -6.09 107.58 -73.29
N ASN A 738 -6.37 106.48 -73.99
CA ASN A 738 -6.60 105.17 -73.36
C ASN A 738 -5.38 104.31 -73.65
N LEU A 739 -4.43 104.29 -72.71
CA LEU A 739 -3.21 103.50 -72.83
C LEU A 739 -3.48 102.06 -72.41
N THR A 740 -3.03 101.08 -73.18
CA THR A 740 -2.94 99.70 -72.69
C THR A 740 -1.57 99.55 -72.04
N VAL A 741 -1.57 99.34 -70.72
CA VAL A 741 -0.38 99.07 -69.94
C VAL A 741 -0.32 97.59 -69.62
N GLU A 742 0.80 96.97 -69.95
CA GLU A 742 1.14 95.60 -69.59
C GLU A 742 2.00 95.60 -68.32
N VAL A 743 1.70 94.67 -67.43
CA VAL A 743 2.43 94.40 -66.20
C VAL A 743 2.93 92.96 -66.29
N ASP A 744 4.24 92.76 -66.16
CA ASP A 744 4.95 91.49 -66.38
C ASP A 744 5.80 91.15 -65.15
N ASP A 745 5.62 89.98 -64.56
CA ASP A 745 6.42 89.48 -63.43
C ASP A 745 7.76 88.84 -63.88
N GLY A 746 7.95 88.65 -65.18
CA GLY A 746 9.09 87.98 -65.81
C GLY A 746 8.71 86.67 -66.52
N THR A 747 7.54 86.12 -66.23
CA THR A 747 7.00 84.89 -66.85
C THR A 747 5.53 84.99 -67.27
N LEU A 748 4.70 85.70 -66.50
CA LEU A 748 3.28 85.93 -66.76
C LEU A 748 2.96 87.43 -66.80
N ILE A 749 1.86 87.76 -67.48
CA ILE A 749 1.46 89.13 -67.74
C ILE A 749 -0.02 89.37 -67.44
N ASP A 750 -0.36 90.60 -67.09
CA ASP A 750 -1.73 91.14 -67.10
C ASP A 750 -1.74 92.55 -67.72
N THR A 751 -2.90 92.98 -68.21
CA THR A 751 -3.04 94.25 -68.92
C THR A 751 -4.23 95.05 -68.42
N ALA A 752 -4.04 96.36 -68.28
CA ALA A 752 -5.10 97.30 -67.91
C ALA A 752 -5.15 98.51 -68.85
N THR A 753 -6.31 99.15 -68.89
CA THR A 753 -6.52 100.41 -69.59
C THR A 753 -6.29 101.60 -68.65
N ILE A 754 -5.27 102.40 -68.94
CA ILE A 754 -4.96 103.64 -68.23
C ILE A 754 -5.49 104.83 -69.02
N THR A 755 -6.53 105.46 -68.50
CA THR A 755 -7.21 106.59 -69.15
C THR A 755 -6.63 107.90 -68.65
N ILE A 756 -5.99 108.69 -69.52
CA ILE A 756 -5.46 110.01 -69.22
C ILE A 756 -6.35 111.07 -69.86
N THR A 757 -7.04 111.87 -69.05
CA THR A 757 -7.88 112.97 -69.52
C THR A 757 -7.12 114.29 -69.53
N ILE A 758 -7.10 114.97 -70.67
CA ILE A 758 -6.43 116.27 -70.86
C ILE A 758 -7.40 117.42 -70.57
N SER A 759 -7.09 118.27 -69.59
CA SER A 759 -7.87 119.47 -69.28
C SER A 759 -7.36 120.70 -70.05
N ALA A 760 -8.27 121.47 -70.67
CA ALA A 760 -7.92 122.65 -71.47
C ALA A 760 -7.45 123.86 -70.64
N LEU A 761 -6.64 124.74 -71.24
CA LEU A 761 -6.20 126.01 -70.65
C LEU A 761 -7.33 127.08 -70.65
N PRO A 762 -7.42 127.98 -69.65
CA PRO A 762 -8.37 129.11 -69.67
C PRO A 762 -8.01 130.20 -70.72
N ASN A 763 -9.00 130.79 -71.42
CA ASN A 763 -8.82 131.84 -72.46
C ASN A 763 -8.36 133.20 -71.88
N SER A 764 -7.54 133.97 -72.61
CA SER A 764 -7.05 135.30 -72.24
C SER A 764 -7.90 136.45 -72.84
N VAL A 765 -7.64 137.71 -72.43
CA VAL A 765 -8.44 138.90 -72.82
C VAL A 765 -7.59 139.85 -73.68
N PRO A 766 -8.11 140.44 -74.79
CA PRO A 766 -7.36 141.35 -75.66
C PRO A 766 -6.92 142.66 -74.98
N ALA A 767 -5.74 143.18 -75.35
CA ALA A 767 -5.17 144.42 -74.83
C ALA A 767 -5.14 145.56 -75.88
N VAL A 768 -5.52 146.79 -75.46
CA VAL A 768 -5.50 148.01 -76.29
C VAL A 768 -4.81 149.16 -75.54
N ASN A 769 -4.13 150.06 -76.27
CA ASN A 769 -3.56 151.31 -75.72
C ASN A 769 -4.34 152.53 -76.24
N ASP A 770 -4.62 153.50 -75.36
CA ASP A 770 -5.30 154.75 -75.74
C ASP A 770 -4.48 155.54 -76.77
N GLN A 771 -5.10 155.92 -77.88
CA GLN A 771 -4.47 156.72 -78.94
C GLN A 771 -5.27 158.00 -79.23
N GLY A 772 -4.56 159.11 -79.41
CA GLY A 772 -5.12 160.41 -79.78
C GLY A 772 -4.67 160.82 -81.17
N PHE A 773 -5.59 161.34 -81.98
CA PHE A 773 -5.34 161.79 -83.34
C PHE A 773 -5.82 163.24 -83.53
N GLY A 774 -5.11 164.03 -84.34
CA GLY A 774 -5.47 165.41 -84.67
C GLY A 774 -5.75 165.57 -86.16
N ILE A 775 -6.72 166.40 -86.52
CA ILE A 775 -7.07 166.72 -87.91
C ILE A 775 -7.30 168.23 -88.04
N ASP A 776 -6.86 168.81 -89.15
CA ASP A 776 -7.11 170.22 -89.47
C ASP A 776 -8.60 170.42 -89.81
N GLU A 777 -9.22 171.45 -89.24
CA GLU A 777 -10.65 171.77 -89.40
C GLU A 777 -11.07 172.06 -90.86
N ASN A 778 -10.10 172.33 -91.74
CA ASN A 778 -10.35 172.56 -93.17
C ASN A 778 -10.10 171.30 -94.03
N SER A 779 -9.88 170.13 -93.42
CA SER A 779 -9.61 168.88 -94.13
C SER A 779 -10.80 168.43 -94.98
N ALA A 780 -10.53 167.99 -96.20
CA ALA A 780 -11.56 167.44 -97.07
C ALA A 780 -12.10 166.11 -96.52
N ASN A 781 -13.37 165.79 -96.85
CA ASN A 781 -13.97 164.52 -96.47
C ASN A 781 -13.19 163.31 -97.04
N GLY A 782 -12.96 162.28 -96.23
CA GLY A 782 -12.11 161.12 -96.56
C GLY A 782 -10.64 161.24 -96.14
N THR A 783 -10.26 162.32 -95.46
CA THR A 783 -8.91 162.45 -94.87
C THR A 783 -8.74 161.45 -93.73
N VAL A 784 -7.72 160.59 -93.79
CA VAL A 784 -7.42 159.61 -92.74
C VAL A 784 -6.88 160.31 -91.49
N VAL A 785 -7.52 160.04 -90.34
CA VAL A 785 -7.22 160.68 -89.05
C VAL A 785 -6.17 159.86 -88.26
N GLY A 786 -6.21 158.54 -88.36
CA GLY A 786 -5.30 157.62 -87.67
C GLY A 786 -5.71 156.15 -87.84
N SER A 787 -4.99 155.25 -87.17
CA SER A 787 -5.28 153.80 -87.10
C SER A 787 -5.18 153.30 -85.67
N ALA A 788 -6.22 152.65 -85.15
CA ALA A 788 -6.19 152.00 -83.84
C ALA A 788 -5.63 150.57 -83.95
N ALA A 789 -4.90 150.10 -82.94
CA ALA A 789 -4.35 148.74 -82.87
C ALA A 789 -4.54 148.12 -81.47
N ALA A 790 -4.94 146.86 -81.44
CA ALA A 790 -5.02 145.99 -80.26
C ALA A 790 -4.33 144.64 -80.56
N THR A 791 -3.93 143.91 -79.51
CA THR A 791 -3.30 142.59 -79.60
C THR A 791 -3.95 141.60 -78.65
N ASP A 792 -4.08 140.35 -79.06
CA ASP A 792 -4.56 139.23 -78.23
C ASP A 792 -3.52 138.10 -78.21
N ALA A 793 -3.30 137.48 -77.05
CA ALA A 793 -2.24 136.51 -76.84
C ALA A 793 -2.60 135.10 -77.37
N ASP A 794 -3.89 134.79 -77.49
CA ASP A 794 -4.39 133.52 -78.02
C ASP A 794 -4.51 133.54 -79.55
N GLY A 795 -4.31 134.72 -80.16
CA GLY A 795 -4.40 134.91 -81.61
C GLY A 795 -5.84 135.06 -82.11
N ASP A 796 -6.76 135.43 -81.21
CA ASP A 796 -8.17 135.63 -81.54
C ASP A 796 -8.37 136.77 -82.55
N THR A 797 -9.44 136.67 -83.35
CA THR A 797 -9.80 137.72 -84.33
C THR A 797 -10.37 138.96 -83.63
N LEU A 798 -9.76 140.13 -83.85
CA LEU A 798 -10.15 141.39 -83.21
C LEU A 798 -11.06 142.24 -84.10
N THR A 799 -12.17 142.75 -83.54
CA THR A 799 -13.12 143.68 -84.19
C THR A 799 -13.15 145.04 -83.48
N TYR A 800 -13.12 146.13 -84.25
CA TYR A 800 -13.08 147.52 -83.74
C TYR A 800 -14.38 148.26 -84.09
N SER A 801 -14.87 149.15 -83.21
CA SER A 801 -16.04 150.00 -83.47
C SER A 801 -15.97 151.33 -82.70
N ILE A 802 -16.52 152.41 -83.28
CA ILE A 802 -16.64 153.71 -82.61
C ILE A 802 -18.01 153.77 -81.93
N THR A 803 -18.04 153.78 -80.60
CA THR A 803 -19.29 153.67 -79.83
C THR A 803 -19.84 155.01 -79.34
N ALA A 804 -19.01 156.07 -79.27
CA ALA A 804 -19.41 157.40 -78.78
C ALA A 804 -18.53 158.52 -79.36
N GLY A 805 -18.98 159.79 -79.23
CA GLY A 805 -18.18 160.99 -79.54
C GLY A 805 -18.15 161.46 -81.01
N ASN A 806 -18.68 160.66 -81.94
CA ASN A 806 -18.65 160.96 -83.38
C ASN A 806 -19.89 161.77 -83.86
N THR A 807 -19.91 163.07 -83.56
CA THR A 807 -21.05 163.94 -83.89
C THR A 807 -21.11 164.25 -85.38
N GLY A 808 -22.28 164.08 -86.02
CA GLY A 808 -22.47 164.37 -87.44
C GLY A 808 -21.83 163.36 -88.40
N ASN A 809 -21.43 162.18 -87.91
CA ASN A 809 -20.66 161.17 -88.65
C ASN A 809 -19.35 161.72 -89.21
N ALA A 810 -18.64 162.52 -88.41
CA ALA A 810 -17.38 163.14 -88.81
C ALA A 810 -16.24 162.13 -89.04
N PHE A 811 -16.29 160.96 -88.38
CA PHE A 811 -15.32 159.86 -88.52
C PHE A 811 -16.03 158.56 -88.92
N ALA A 812 -15.37 157.67 -89.64
CA ALA A 812 -15.90 156.36 -90.06
C ALA A 812 -14.86 155.27 -89.90
#